data_AF-A0A933HLM6-F1
#
_entry.id   AF-A0A933HLM6-F1
#
_cell.length_a   1.000
_cell.length_b   1.000
_cell.length_c   1.000
_cell.angle_alpha   90.00
_cell.angle_beta   90.00
_cell.angle_gamma   90.00
#
_symmetry.space_group_name_H-M   'P 1'
#
loop_
_entity.id
_entity.type
_entity.pdbx_description
1 polymer ?
#
loop_
_entity_poly.entity_id
_entity_poly.type
_entity_poly.pdbx_seq_one_letter_code
_entity_poly.pdbx_strand_id
1 'polypeptide(L)'
;MLNMFGFASRKFWLAWLGISTLVLVLVSPPPLAAQAPPPVLTVEPFYGGYYKYGEWLPLRVSVANDGAPISAQLRVETTQTGSATVWLVPAELPTGARKQFTLYVMPPSFAQVARVRLMNGAQEVARAAAPLTLLNNSVYLVGVIASRGEAFNALSGVTLDAGMSRPVRVVAASLADIPDRVEGLFNFDALVISDVDTSTLSAEQGRALAAWVRAGGRLVLGGGASAARTLSGLPDALAGAFRTPNGVTEIDALDAFAKFTDQPVRVPGPFVASFADKGTALLEQDGHRLLAEQRVGEGFVTYSALDLAASPFDAWAGAARFWKQVLTPNSAYPSNFPTDVSPRLMRTRFVSQVLRNLPVLALPSLNLLSILLGVYIVLIGPVNYVALRRLKKLDWGWVTMPALTLLFAVGAFGVSNQMRGSDVVVNQISLVQLAARDAASQTETLVGVFSPTRGDFTLEFPATSLVMPISNQNDPFSARENFANNSVEIVLGEPTRVRGVEINQGALQAFVVKSTAPDDWRIEADLTTDGLAVRGTVVNRLNKPLTDAMLLNGDRSVSLGTLAPNETRTLNQDWTTLGDPFSGLARGSGNQADARRQILSSYFGLWSGPPQLPRRPLIIGWVDGAPVQVGIANAQPTTQNTTVILAEVELQRAGSAVSLHANDWQVGIVESTGGRNICGANNYVGVGDGHVVLEFSPTITLPARRVTKLTLVVQEANPQKIELQDQSGAWVVLDAPTTGRYDLENPARFVSPHGAVRMRISGKQEFDRCVLYNLELQGEVEQ
;
A
#
# COMPACT_ATOMS: atom_id res chain seq x y z
N MET A 1 68.37 -62.24 -71.61
CA MET A 1 68.18 -60.78 -71.70
C MET A 1 66.83 -60.43 -71.10
N LEU A 2 66.80 -59.74 -69.96
CA LEU A 2 65.58 -59.07 -69.49
C LEU A 2 65.97 -57.90 -68.59
N ASN A 3 65.41 -56.75 -68.97
CA ASN A 3 65.45 -55.47 -68.29
C ASN A 3 64.96 -55.57 -66.85
N MET A 4 65.42 -54.63 -66.02
CA MET A 4 64.62 -53.66 -65.26
C MET A 4 65.27 -53.40 -63.90
N PHE A 5 65.72 -52.17 -63.68
CA PHE A 5 65.35 -51.34 -62.52
C PHE A 5 66.04 -49.97 -62.68
N GLY A 6 65.25 -48.97 -63.08
CA GLY A 6 65.67 -47.59 -63.24
C GLY A 6 64.89 -46.69 -62.28
N PHE A 7 65.65 -45.99 -61.43
CA PHE A 7 65.39 -44.70 -60.77
C PHE A 7 63.94 -44.17 -60.76
N ALA A 8 63.28 -44.29 -59.60
CA ALA A 8 62.06 -43.56 -59.31
C ALA A 8 62.36 -42.07 -59.07
N SER A 9 61.77 -41.24 -59.94
CA SER A 9 62.02 -39.80 -60.07
C SER A 9 61.55 -38.97 -58.86
N ARG A 10 62.24 -37.84 -58.64
CA ARG A 10 61.88 -36.74 -57.71
C ARG A 10 60.41 -36.30 -57.73
N LYS A 11 59.64 -36.61 -58.79
CA LYS A 11 58.21 -36.28 -58.90
C LYS A 11 57.33 -37.09 -57.96
N PHE A 12 57.76 -38.29 -57.54
CA PHE A 12 56.96 -39.16 -56.67
C PHE A 12 56.92 -38.67 -55.21
N TRP A 13 58.03 -38.09 -54.72
CA TRP A 13 58.10 -37.51 -53.37
C TRP A 13 57.37 -36.17 -53.26
N LEU A 14 57.34 -35.37 -54.32
CA LEU A 14 56.59 -34.10 -54.36
C LEU A 14 55.07 -34.32 -54.35
N ALA A 15 54.58 -35.39 -54.97
CA ALA A 15 53.17 -35.75 -54.94
C ALA A 15 52.72 -36.21 -53.54
N TRP A 16 53.55 -36.98 -52.84
CA TRP A 16 53.28 -37.39 -51.45
C TRP A 16 53.37 -36.21 -50.46
N LEU A 17 54.32 -35.29 -50.62
CA LEU A 17 54.36 -34.05 -49.84
C LEU A 17 53.10 -33.21 -50.07
N GLY A 18 52.67 -33.07 -51.32
CA GLY A 18 51.45 -32.35 -51.70
C GLY A 18 50.17 -32.92 -51.09
N ILE A 19 49.99 -34.24 -51.13
CA ILE A 19 48.84 -34.92 -50.51
C ILE A 19 48.90 -34.85 -48.98
N SER A 20 50.10 -34.96 -48.37
CA SER A 20 50.27 -34.81 -46.92
C SER A 20 49.92 -33.39 -46.45
N THR A 21 50.32 -32.35 -47.20
CA THR A 21 49.91 -30.97 -46.91
C THR A 21 48.42 -30.73 -47.15
N LEU A 22 47.81 -31.38 -48.15
CA LEU A 22 46.38 -31.23 -48.41
C LEU A 22 45.53 -31.85 -47.30
N VAL A 23 45.95 -33.00 -46.76
CA VAL A 23 45.28 -33.67 -45.62
C VAL A 23 45.49 -32.89 -44.31
N LEU A 24 46.66 -32.27 -44.08
CA LEU A 24 46.88 -31.39 -42.93
C LEU A 24 46.07 -30.06 -43.01
N VAL A 25 45.81 -29.55 -44.22
CA VAL A 25 44.93 -28.38 -44.42
C VAL A 25 43.45 -28.75 -44.27
N LEU A 26 43.05 -29.98 -44.61
CA LEU A 26 41.68 -30.47 -44.43
C LEU A 26 41.35 -30.92 -42.98
N VAL A 27 42.38 -31.17 -42.16
CA VAL A 27 42.25 -31.54 -40.72
C VAL A 27 42.67 -30.36 -39.82
N SER A 28 42.81 -29.15 -40.37
CA SER A 28 42.93 -27.95 -39.56
C SER A 28 41.62 -27.79 -38.77
N PRO A 29 41.62 -27.84 -37.42
CA PRO A 29 40.42 -27.48 -36.68
C PRO A 29 39.99 -26.10 -37.17
N PRO A 30 38.69 -25.85 -37.39
CA PRO A 30 38.24 -24.51 -37.76
C PRO A 30 38.85 -23.53 -36.76
N PRO A 31 39.30 -22.34 -37.20
CA PRO A 31 39.76 -21.34 -36.26
C PRO A 31 38.70 -21.24 -35.18
N LEU A 32 39.10 -21.47 -33.92
CA LEU A 32 38.27 -21.17 -32.76
C LEU A 32 37.96 -19.68 -32.89
N ALA A 33 36.84 -19.36 -33.55
CA ALA A 33 36.24 -18.06 -33.49
C ALA A 33 36.06 -17.84 -31.99
N ALA A 34 36.83 -16.90 -31.42
CA ALA A 34 36.68 -16.54 -30.03
C ALA A 34 35.19 -16.27 -29.84
N GLN A 35 34.50 -17.18 -29.13
CA GLN A 35 33.09 -16.97 -28.82
C GLN A 35 33.06 -15.64 -28.08
N ALA A 36 32.39 -14.66 -28.68
CA ALA A 36 32.24 -13.36 -28.07
C ALA A 36 31.68 -13.60 -26.65
N PRO A 37 32.26 -12.96 -25.62
CA PRO A 37 31.92 -13.26 -24.24
C PRO A 37 30.40 -13.11 -24.04
N PRO A 38 29.73 -14.08 -23.38
CA PRO A 38 28.31 -13.99 -23.15
C PRO A 38 28.00 -12.75 -22.29
N PRO A 39 26.79 -12.19 -22.41
CA PRO A 39 26.37 -11.10 -21.55
C PRO A 39 26.52 -11.46 -20.07
N VAL A 40 27.01 -10.52 -19.26
CA VAL A 40 27.07 -10.66 -17.81
C VAL A 40 25.80 -10.05 -17.22
N LEU A 41 25.15 -10.82 -16.34
CA LEU A 41 23.91 -10.45 -15.69
C LEU A 41 24.08 -10.51 -14.17
N THR A 42 23.68 -9.47 -13.46
CA THR A 42 23.58 -9.47 -11.99
C THR A 42 22.18 -9.04 -11.56
N VAL A 43 21.73 -9.57 -10.43
CA VAL A 43 20.48 -9.16 -9.78
C VAL A 43 20.76 -8.91 -8.31
N GLU A 44 20.31 -7.75 -7.83
CA GLU A 44 20.42 -7.32 -6.45
C GLU A 44 19.04 -6.83 -5.99
N PRO A 45 18.34 -7.62 -5.16
CA PRO A 45 17.13 -7.16 -4.50
C PRO A 45 17.47 -6.01 -3.55
N PHE A 46 16.59 -5.03 -3.50
CA PHE A 46 16.71 -3.98 -2.51
C PHE A 46 16.56 -4.58 -1.11
N TYR A 47 17.07 -3.87 -0.10
CA TYR A 47 16.90 -4.22 1.32
C TYR A 47 17.44 -5.60 1.68
N GLY A 48 18.50 -6.06 0.98
CA GLY A 48 19.08 -7.39 1.19
C GLY A 48 18.14 -8.55 0.87
N GLY A 49 17.09 -8.31 0.08
CA GLY A 49 16.08 -9.32 -0.28
C GLY A 49 15.01 -9.57 0.78
N TYR A 50 14.99 -8.78 1.87
CA TYR A 50 13.89 -8.80 2.82
C TYR A 50 12.63 -8.20 2.21
N TYR A 51 11.50 -8.91 2.32
CA TYR A 51 10.20 -8.41 1.86
C TYR A 51 9.08 -8.85 2.79
N LYS A 52 7.97 -8.11 2.76
CA LYS A 52 6.71 -8.49 3.41
C LYS A 52 5.71 -8.96 2.37
N TYR A 53 4.95 -10.00 2.70
CA TYR A 53 3.97 -10.53 1.75
C TYR A 53 2.85 -9.52 1.49
N GLY A 54 2.58 -9.29 0.19
CA GLY A 54 1.65 -8.26 -0.29
C GLY A 54 2.27 -6.90 -0.56
N GLU A 55 3.61 -6.78 -0.47
CA GLU A 55 4.36 -5.58 -0.82
C GLU A 55 5.25 -5.76 -2.05
N TRP A 56 5.48 -4.66 -2.76
CA TRP A 56 6.37 -4.64 -3.92
C TRP A 56 7.84 -4.59 -3.48
N LEU A 57 8.66 -5.47 -4.04
CA LEU A 57 10.11 -5.51 -3.84
C LEU A 57 10.82 -5.01 -5.10
N PRO A 58 11.61 -3.92 -5.01
CA PRO A 58 12.46 -3.49 -6.11
C PRO A 58 13.67 -4.42 -6.29
N LEU A 59 14.03 -4.70 -7.55
CA LEU A 59 15.21 -5.45 -7.95
C LEU A 59 16.06 -4.58 -8.88
N ARG A 60 17.34 -4.42 -8.55
CA ARG A 60 18.35 -3.84 -9.44
C ARG A 60 18.91 -4.96 -10.32
N VAL A 61 18.73 -4.86 -11.63
CA VAL A 61 19.26 -5.82 -12.61
C VAL A 61 20.25 -5.10 -13.51
N SER A 62 21.51 -5.54 -13.49
CA SER A 62 22.55 -4.94 -14.33
C SER A 62 22.97 -5.94 -15.40
N VAL A 63 23.06 -5.45 -16.64
CA VAL A 63 23.41 -6.22 -17.83
C VAL A 63 24.59 -5.57 -18.52
N ALA A 64 25.63 -6.34 -18.76
CA ALA A 64 26.79 -5.96 -19.55
C ALA A 64 26.91 -6.85 -20.78
N ASN A 65 26.98 -6.26 -21.98
CA ASN A 65 27.20 -7.00 -23.21
C ASN A 65 28.49 -6.56 -23.89
N ASP A 66 29.53 -7.38 -23.84
CA ASP A 66 30.78 -7.17 -24.60
C ASP A 66 30.81 -8.00 -25.89
N GLY A 67 29.77 -8.80 -26.12
CA GLY A 67 29.64 -9.64 -27.30
C GLY A 67 28.99 -8.93 -28.48
N ALA A 68 28.48 -9.72 -29.41
CA ALA A 68 27.70 -9.21 -30.54
C ALA A 68 26.43 -8.48 -30.05
N PRO A 69 25.92 -7.49 -30.80
CA PRO A 69 24.66 -6.84 -30.46
C PRO A 69 23.52 -7.84 -30.36
N ILE A 70 22.71 -7.75 -29.31
CA ILE A 70 21.52 -8.59 -29.12
C ILE A 70 20.31 -7.72 -28.74
N SER A 71 19.16 -8.06 -29.32
CA SER A 71 17.85 -7.60 -28.86
C SER A 71 17.29 -8.70 -27.96
N ALA A 72 17.39 -8.52 -26.65
CA ALA A 72 17.05 -9.53 -25.67
C ALA A 72 15.84 -9.10 -24.82
N GLN A 73 15.38 -10.00 -23.95
CA GLN A 73 14.34 -9.75 -22.97
C GLN A 73 14.79 -10.29 -21.61
N LEU A 74 14.75 -9.45 -20.58
CA LEU A 74 14.90 -9.89 -19.21
C LEU A 74 13.60 -10.56 -18.78
N ARG A 75 13.71 -11.75 -18.18
CA ARG A 75 12.60 -12.52 -17.62
C ARG A 75 12.84 -12.73 -16.13
N VAL A 76 11.93 -12.22 -15.31
CA VAL A 76 12.01 -12.29 -13.84
C VAL A 76 10.92 -13.20 -13.30
N GLU A 77 11.33 -14.14 -12.46
CA GLU A 77 10.46 -15.15 -11.83
C GLU A 77 10.81 -15.29 -10.34
N THR A 78 9.77 -15.32 -9.50
CA THR A 78 9.90 -15.45 -8.04
C THR A 78 9.33 -16.78 -7.51
N THR A 79 8.73 -17.61 -8.37
CA THR A 79 8.19 -18.94 -8.05
C THR A 79 9.04 -20.06 -8.66
N GLN A 80 9.01 -21.24 -8.05
CA GLN A 80 9.69 -22.44 -8.56
C GLN A 80 8.76 -23.34 -9.40
N THR A 81 7.49 -23.44 -9.03
CA THR A 81 6.50 -24.36 -9.62
C THR A 81 5.10 -23.72 -9.57
N GLY A 82 4.19 -24.16 -10.45
CA GLY A 82 2.79 -23.68 -10.51
C GLY A 82 2.57 -22.56 -11.54
N SER A 83 1.35 -22.02 -11.61
CA SER A 83 1.09 -20.82 -12.41
C SER A 83 2.00 -19.69 -11.93
N ALA A 84 2.54 -18.82 -12.79
CA ALA A 84 3.50 -17.80 -12.36
C ALA A 84 3.16 -16.45 -13.00
N THR A 85 3.25 -15.38 -12.21
CA THR A 85 3.39 -14.04 -12.77
C THR A 85 4.84 -13.88 -13.18
N VAL A 86 5.06 -13.57 -14.45
CA VAL A 86 6.41 -13.39 -15.03
C VAL A 86 6.54 -11.96 -15.48
N TRP A 87 7.60 -11.26 -15.04
CA TRP A 87 7.88 -9.91 -15.50
C TRP A 87 8.90 -9.94 -16.62
N LEU A 88 8.59 -9.27 -17.72
CA LEU A 88 9.38 -9.23 -18.94
C LEU A 88 9.80 -7.79 -19.26
N VAL A 89 11.08 -7.58 -19.58
CA VAL A 89 11.62 -6.26 -19.92
C VAL A 89 12.39 -6.36 -21.22
N PRO A 90 11.96 -5.69 -22.31
CA PRO A 90 12.76 -5.59 -23.52
C PRO A 90 14.11 -4.90 -23.23
N ALA A 91 15.20 -5.47 -23.74
CA ALA A 91 16.55 -5.01 -23.51
C ALA A 91 17.36 -5.02 -24.81
N GLU A 92 17.47 -3.85 -25.43
CA GLU A 92 18.41 -3.62 -26.53
C GLU A 92 19.84 -3.51 -26.00
N LEU A 93 20.73 -4.41 -26.40
CA LEU A 93 22.08 -4.52 -25.85
C LEU A 93 23.11 -4.51 -27.00
N PRO A 94 23.50 -3.33 -27.53
CA PRO A 94 24.61 -3.23 -28.47
C PRO A 94 25.93 -3.70 -27.84
N THR A 95 26.95 -3.93 -28.67
CA THR A 95 28.31 -4.24 -28.19
C THR A 95 28.83 -3.12 -27.30
N GLY A 96 29.37 -3.49 -26.14
CA GLY A 96 29.83 -2.57 -25.09
C GLY A 96 28.71 -2.05 -24.18
N ALA A 97 27.46 -2.46 -24.34
CA ALA A 97 26.36 -1.97 -23.51
C ALA A 97 26.57 -2.28 -22.02
N ARG A 98 26.24 -1.31 -21.17
CA ARG A 98 26.09 -1.45 -19.72
C ARG A 98 24.76 -0.81 -19.35
N LYS A 99 23.76 -1.62 -18.99
CA LYS A 99 22.41 -1.16 -18.65
C LYS A 99 22.03 -1.62 -17.25
N GLN A 100 21.35 -0.76 -16.51
CA GLN A 100 20.76 -1.09 -15.22
C GLN A 100 19.25 -0.86 -15.33
N PHE A 101 18.48 -1.81 -14.80
CA PHE A 101 17.02 -1.78 -14.73
C PHE A 101 16.60 -1.88 -13.27
N THR A 102 15.63 -1.07 -12.86
CA THR A 102 14.95 -1.22 -11.57
C THR A 102 13.58 -1.80 -11.83
N LEU A 103 13.31 -2.99 -11.30
CA LEU A 103 12.09 -3.74 -11.54
C LEU A 103 11.33 -3.95 -10.25
N TYR A 104 10.03 -3.65 -10.26
CA TYR A 104 9.16 -3.85 -9.12
C TYR A 104 8.41 -5.17 -9.31
N VAL A 105 8.73 -6.14 -8.47
CA VAL A 105 8.03 -7.44 -8.42
C VAL A 105 7.28 -7.55 -7.11
N MET A 106 6.24 -8.36 -7.04
CA MET A 106 5.65 -8.74 -5.75
C MET A 106 5.88 -10.24 -5.57
N PRO A 107 6.82 -10.63 -4.70
CA PRO A 107 7.05 -12.04 -4.44
C PRO A 107 5.83 -12.65 -3.70
N PRO A 108 5.41 -13.88 -4.05
CA PRO A 108 4.37 -14.60 -3.30
C PRO A 108 4.87 -15.02 -1.91
N SER A 109 3.97 -15.52 -1.06
CA SER A 109 4.19 -15.81 0.38
C SER A 109 5.22 -16.91 0.69
N PHE A 110 5.86 -17.51 -0.30
CA PHE A 110 6.90 -18.54 -0.14
C PHE A 110 8.05 -18.35 -1.12
N ALA A 111 8.20 -17.16 -1.70
CA ALA A 111 9.31 -16.87 -2.58
C ALA A 111 10.62 -16.82 -1.78
N GLN A 112 11.59 -17.63 -2.21
CA GLN A 112 12.93 -17.73 -1.62
C GLN A 112 14.04 -17.19 -2.54
N VAL A 113 13.72 -16.97 -3.82
CA VAL A 113 14.69 -16.56 -4.83
C VAL A 113 14.01 -15.72 -5.90
N ALA A 114 14.66 -14.63 -6.31
CA ALA A 114 14.36 -13.93 -7.55
C ALA A 114 15.32 -14.43 -8.62
N ARG A 115 14.80 -15.09 -9.66
CA ARG A 115 15.60 -15.53 -10.81
C ARG A 115 15.40 -14.57 -11.95
N VAL A 116 16.50 -14.13 -12.55
CA VAL A 116 16.50 -13.27 -13.72
C VAL A 116 17.24 -13.97 -14.84
N ARG A 117 16.59 -14.07 -15.99
CA ARG A 117 17.13 -14.70 -17.20
C ARG A 117 17.14 -13.68 -18.33
N LEU A 118 18.24 -13.62 -19.08
CA LEU A 118 18.31 -12.83 -20.30
C LEU A 118 18.05 -13.76 -21.48
N MET A 119 16.96 -13.50 -22.20
CA MET A 119 16.47 -14.33 -23.29
C MET A 119 16.71 -13.63 -24.63
N ASN A 120 17.37 -14.28 -25.58
CA ASN A 120 17.43 -13.88 -26.99
C ASN A 120 16.54 -14.83 -27.80
N GLY A 121 15.32 -14.40 -28.10
CA GLY A 121 14.27 -15.31 -28.58
C GLY A 121 13.97 -16.41 -27.55
N ALA A 122 14.09 -17.67 -27.96
CA ALA A 122 13.93 -18.82 -27.07
C ALA A 122 15.22 -19.21 -26.33
N GLN A 123 16.37 -18.67 -26.72
CA GLN A 123 17.66 -19.03 -26.14
C GLN A 123 17.93 -18.19 -24.90
N GLU A 124 18.26 -18.84 -23.80
CA GLU A 124 18.80 -18.15 -22.62
C GLU A 124 20.29 -17.87 -22.84
N VAL A 125 20.68 -16.61 -22.75
CA VAL A 125 22.07 -16.16 -22.98
C VAL A 125 22.80 -15.76 -21.70
N ALA A 126 22.06 -15.48 -20.62
CA ALA A 126 22.61 -15.24 -19.28
C ALA A 126 21.55 -15.51 -18.20
N ARG A 127 22.00 -15.82 -16.97
CA ARG A 127 21.13 -15.98 -15.79
C ARG A 127 21.80 -15.41 -14.54
N ALA A 128 20.97 -14.89 -13.64
CA ALA A 128 21.36 -14.51 -12.29
C ALA A 128 20.24 -14.85 -11.32
N ALA A 129 20.56 -15.03 -10.05
CA ALA A 129 19.58 -15.27 -9.01
C ALA A 129 20.02 -14.59 -7.72
N ALA A 130 19.05 -14.12 -6.94
CA ALA A 130 19.32 -13.56 -5.62
C ALA A 130 18.34 -14.11 -4.58
N PRO A 131 18.80 -14.35 -3.34
CA PRO A 131 17.96 -14.86 -2.27
C PRO A 131 16.91 -13.82 -1.85
N LEU A 132 15.73 -14.30 -1.49
CA LEU A 132 14.65 -13.51 -0.92
C LEU A 132 14.30 -14.06 0.46
N THR A 133 14.00 -13.18 1.41
CA THR A 133 13.62 -13.54 2.78
C THR A 133 12.28 -12.90 3.14
N LEU A 134 11.26 -13.74 3.29
CA LEU A 134 9.96 -13.29 3.76
C LEU A 134 10.03 -12.90 5.23
N LEU A 135 9.50 -11.73 5.55
CA LEU A 135 9.20 -11.28 6.89
C LEU A 135 7.68 -11.30 7.10
N ASN A 136 7.26 -11.75 8.28
CA ASN A 136 5.89 -11.54 8.73
C ASN A 136 5.63 -10.02 8.84
N ASN A 137 4.44 -9.55 8.46
CA ASN A 137 4.09 -8.13 8.45
C ASN A 137 4.13 -7.48 9.85
N SER A 138 4.03 -8.28 10.92
CA SER A 138 4.22 -7.81 12.30
C SER A 138 5.68 -7.50 12.66
N VAL A 139 6.68 -7.98 11.90
CA VAL A 139 8.07 -7.53 12.07
C VAL A 139 8.17 -6.04 11.74
N TYR A 140 8.84 -5.27 12.57
CA TYR A 140 9.06 -3.84 12.36
C TYR A 140 10.39 -3.63 11.60
N LEU A 141 10.33 -3.45 10.29
CA LEU A 141 11.49 -3.34 9.42
C LEU A 141 12.00 -1.89 9.38
N VAL A 142 13.25 -1.69 9.79
CA VAL A 142 13.94 -0.40 9.84
C VAL A 142 15.08 -0.39 8.84
N GLY A 143 15.01 0.49 7.84
CA GLY A 143 16.14 0.76 6.95
C GLY A 143 17.03 1.85 7.55
N VAL A 144 18.34 1.62 7.57
CA VAL A 144 19.33 2.59 8.08
C VAL A 144 20.22 3.04 6.93
N ILE A 145 20.18 4.33 6.63
CA ILE A 145 20.99 5.02 5.62
C ILE A 145 21.92 5.97 6.36
N ALA A 146 23.11 5.48 6.69
CA ALA A 146 24.10 6.23 7.45
C ALA A 146 25.51 5.93 6.97
N SER A 147 26.42 6.91 7.11
CA SER A 147 27.86 6.71 6.86
C SER A 147 28.48 5.66 7.78
N ARG A 148 27.97 5.56 9.02
CA ARG A 148 28.43 4.64 10.08
C ARG A 148 27.24 3.86 10.63
N GLY A 149 27.24 2.54 10.43
CA GLY A 149 26.16 1.65 10.85
C GLY A 149 26.21 1.23 12.32
N GLU A 150 27.37 1.31 12.98
CA GLU A 150 27.59 0.74 14.32
C GLU A 150 26.70 1.34 15.41
N ALA A 151 26.41 2.65 15.32
CA ALA A 151 25.52 3.36 16.24
C ALA A 151 24.08 2.81 16.24
N PHE A 152 23.70 2.07 15.20
CA PHE A 152 22.38 1.47 15.04
C PHE A 152 22.34 0.01 15.47
N ASN A 153 23.44 -0.57 15.94
CA ASN A 153 23.44 -1.93 16.49
C ASN A 153 22.49 -2.07 17.68
N ALA A 154 22.29 -1.00 18.46
CA ALA A 154 21.35 -0.96 19.58
C ALA A 154 19.87 -1.14 19.19
N LEU A 155 19.51 -0.93 17.92
CA LEU A 155 18.18 -1.28 17.40
C LEU A 155 17.98 -2.79 17.29
N SER A 156 19.06 -3.55 17.14
CA SER A 156 19.01 -5.01 17.05
C SER A 156 18.61 -5.58 18.40
N GLY A 157 17.46 -6.26 18.45
CA GLY A 157 16.90 -6.82 19.69
C GLY A 157 15.87 -5.92 20.38
N VAL A 158 15.58 -4.73 19.84
CA VAL A 158 14.41 -3.96 20.27
C VAL A 158 13.14 -4.68 19.84
N THR A 159 12.17 -4.75 20.75
CA THR A 159 10.81 -5.22 20.47
C THR A 159 9.83 -4.11 20.84
N LEU A 160 8.94 -3.79 19.91
CA LEU A 160 7.86 -2.82 20.13
C LEU A 160 6.61 -3.57 20.58
N ASP A 161 6.00 -3.12 21.66
CA ASP A 161 4.84 -3.79 22.29
C ASP A 161 3.54 -3.00 22.07
N ALA A 162 3.42 -2.35 20.92
CA ALA A 162 2.27 -1.53 20.54
C ALA A 162 1.14 -2.42 19.99
N GLY A 163 0.25 -2.87 20.89
CA GLY A 163 -0.87 -3.74 20.56
C GLY A 163 -0.49 -5.21 20.37
N MET A 164 0.69 -5.53 19.87
CA MET A 164 1.27 -6.88 19.84
C MET A 164 2.80 -6.79 19.81
N SER A 165 3.48 -7.90 20.10
CA SER A 165 4.93 -7.97 20.04
C SER A 165 5.43 -7.88 18.60
N ARG A 166 6.17 -6.82 18.28
CA ARG A 166 6.76 -6.55 16.97
C ARG A 166 8.29 -6.48 17.10
N PRO A 167 9.03 -7.55 16.78
CA PRO A 167 10.49 -7.50 16.82
C PRO A 167 11.01 -6.55 15.73
N VAL A 168 11.99 -5.72 16.09
CA VAL A 168 12.66 -4.82 15.15
C VAL A 168 13.68 -5.60 14.32
N ARG A 169 13.64 -5.42 13.00
CA ARG A 169 14.65 -5.92 12.06
C ARG A 169 15.31 -4.72 11.39
N VAL A 170 16.64 -4.64 11.51
CA VAL A 170 17.43 -3.57 10.90
C VAL A 170 18.04 -4.06 9.59
N VAL A 171 18.00 -3.21 8.57
CA VAL A 171 18.66 -3.44 7.27
C VAL A 171 19.46 -2.19 6.92
N ALA A 172 20.74 -2.37 6.63
CA ALA A 172 21.56 -1.30 6.07
C ALA A 172 21.12 -1.03 4.63
N ALA A 173 20.95 0.24 4.29
CA ALA A 173 20.56 0.71 2.96
C ALA A 173 21.39 1.93 2.56
N SER A 174 21.41 2.24 1.28
CA SER A 174 21.99 3.46 0.73
C SER A 174 20.92 4.36 0.12
N LEU A 175 21.25 5.62 -0.19
CA LEU A 175 20.34 6.49 -0.94
C LEU A 175 20.02 5.94 -2.33
N ALA A 176 20.92 5.16 -2.94
CA ALA A 176 20.68 4.49 -4.21
C ALA A 176 19.64 3.36 -4.11
N ASP A 177 19.32 2.90 -2.89
CA ASP A 177 18.30 1.89 -2.60
C ASP A 177 16.96 2.53 -2.22
N ILE A 178 16.83 3.86 -2.26
CA ILE A 178 15.53 4.52 -2.22
C ILE A 178 14.89 4.36 -3.61
N PRO A 179 13.74 3.68 -3.73
CA PRO A 179 13.06 3.53 -5.00
C PRO A 179 12.44 4.86 -5.46
N ASP A 180 12.30 5.03 -6.76
CA ASP A 180 11.59 6.14 -7.40
C ASP A 180 10.05 6.01 -7.28
N ARG A 181 9.59 4.91 -6.69
CA ARG A 181 8.18 4.58 -6.48
C ARG A 181 7.88 4.28 -5.03
N VAL A 182 6.79 4.86 -4.54
CA VAL A 182 6.29 4.66 -3.18
C VAL A 182 5.99 3.19 -2.87
N GLU A 183 5.54 2.41 -3.85
CA GLU A 183 5.21 1.00 -3.68
C GLU A 183 6.40 0.16 -3.18
N GLY A 184 7.63 0.52 -3.58
CA GLY A 184 8.84 -0.17 -3.14
C GLY A 184 9.19 0.08 -1.67
N LEU A 185 8.80 1.23 -1.12
CA LEU A 185 9.10 1.62 0.26
C LEU A 185 8.21 0.94 1.30
N PHE A 186 7.07 0.39 0.89
CA PHE A 186 6.07 -0.17 1.81
C PHE A 186 6.51 -1.43 2.58
N ASN A 187 7.67 -2.01 2.23
CA ASN A 187 8.32 -3.03 3.07
C ASN A 187 8.83 -2.46 4.40
N PHE A 188 9.26 -1.20 4.42
CA PHE A 188 9.74 -0.53 5.62
C PHE A 188 8.58 0.01 6.46
N ASP A 189 8.72 -0.14 7.78
CA ASP A 189 7.93 0.60 8.76
C ASP A 189 8.63 1.91 9.14
N ALA A 190 9.97 1.90 9.20
CA ALA A 190 10.77 3.09 9.45
C ALA A 190 12.03 3.18 8.59
N LEU A 191 12.49 4.41 8.36
CA LEU A 191 13.75 4.74 7.72
C LEU A 191 14.52 5.72 8.59
N VAL A 192 15.81 5.47 8.78
CA VAL A 192 16.72 6.38 9.47
C VAL A 192 17.72 6.92 8.46
N ILE A 193 17.87 8.25 8.40
CA ILE A 193 18.88 8.92 7.56
C ILE A 193 19.72 9.81 8.46
N SER A 194 21.02 9.51 8.57
CA SER A 194 21.94 10.28 9.42
C SER A 194 23.32 10.34 8.79
N ASP A 195 23.92 11.53 8.76
CA ASP A 195 25.27 11.72 8.23
C ASP A 195 25.42 11.25 6.77
N VAL A 196 24.47 11.63 5.90
CA VAL A 196 24.50 11.33 4.46
C VAL A 196 24.11 12.58 3.67
N ASP A 197 24.70 12.77 2.49
CA ASP A 197 24.33 13.88 1.60
C ASP A 197 23.10 13.53 0.76
N THR A 198 21.93 14.00 1.20
CA THR A 198 20.66 13.74 0.53
C THR A 198 20.47 14.54 -0.75
N SER A 199 21.32 15.51 -1.06
CA SER A 199 21.26 16.27 -2.33
C SER A 199 21.44 15.40 -3.58
N THR A 200 21.93 14.17 -3.40
CA THR A 200 22.08 13.15 -4.45
C THR A 200 20.78 12.42 -4.80
N LEU A 201 19.70 12.58 -4.01
CA LEU A 201 18.40 12.00 -4.31
C LEU A 201 17.79 12.63 -5.56
N SER A 202 17.16 11.81 -6.40
CA SER A 202 16.33 12.32 -7.50
C SER A 202 15.03 12.92 -6.96
N ALA A 203 14.39 13.77 -7.77
CA ALA A 203 13.09 14.34 -7.42
C ALA A 203 12.01 13.26 -7.23
N GLU A 204 12.07 12.17 -8.01
CA GLU A 204 11.17 11.01 -7.92
C GLU A 204 11.38 10.27 -6.60
N GLN A 205 12.64 10.01 -6.21
CA GLN A 205 12.96 9.36 -4.93
C GLN A 205 12.49 10.21 -3.74
N GLY A 206 12.71 11.53 -3.79
CA GLY A 206 12.20 12.46 -2.77
C GLY A 206 10.67 12.44 -2.68
N ARG A 207 9.98 12.46 -3.82
CA ARG A 207 8.51 12.35 -3.89
C ARG A 207 8.00 11.01 -3.36
N ALA A 208 8.65 9.89 -3.70
CA ALA A 208 8.31 8.57 -3.20
C ALA A 208 8.48 8.48 -1.67
N LEU A 209 9.56 9.04 -1.13
CA LEU A 209 9.79 9.11 0.31
C LEU A 209 8.70 9.94 1.02
N ALA A 210 8.36 11.11 0.50
CA ALA A 210 7.30 11.95 1.05
C ALA A 210 5.92 11.27 0.98
N ALA A 211 5.64 10.54 -0.10
CA ALA A 211 4.42 9.75 -0.23
C ALA A 211 4.38 8.58 0.76
N TRP A 212 5.52 7.92 1.01
CA TRP A 212 5.61 6.82 1.97
C TRP A 212 5.41 7.29 3.42
N VAL A 213 6.06 8.40 3.83
CA VAL A 213 5.81 8.99 5.16
C VAL A 213 4.34 9.37 5.30
N ARG A 214 3.75 10.02 4.28
CA ARG A 214 2.32 10.38 4.28
C ARG A 214 1.41 9.15 4.41
N ALA A 215 1.80 8.02 3.85
CA ALA A 215 1.05 6.77 3.93
C ALA A 215 1.26 5.99 5.26
N GLY A 216 1.99 6.54 6.23
CA GLY A 216 2.20 5.93 7.55
C GLY A 216 3.64 5.56 7.88
N GLY A 217 4.60 5.81 6.98
CA GLY A 217 6.02 5.56 7.24
C GLY A 217 6.61 6.47 8.31
N ARG A 218 7.58 5.97 9.07
CA ARG A 218 8.32 6.75 10.08
C ARG A 218 9.72 7.10 9.58
N LEU A 219 9.99 8.38 9.36
CA LEU A 219 11.32 8.87 8.98
C LEU A 219 12.02 9.45 10.20
N VAL A 220 13.24 8.99 10.49
CA VAL A 220 14.09 9.54 11.55
C VAL A 220 15.32 10.18 10.93
N LEU A 221 15.58 11.44 11.25
CA LEU A 221 16.63 12.25 10.67
C LEU A 221 17.66 12.62 11.73
N GLY A 222 18.94 12.42 11.42
CA GLY A 222 20.05 12.85 12.26
C GLY A 222 20.48 14.29 11.98
N GLY A 223 20.85 14.99 13.05
CA GLY A 223 21.32 16.36 13.03
C GLY A 223 22.83 16.46 13.27
N GLY A 224 23.22 17.31 14.22
CA GLY A 224 24.60 17.59 14.57
C GLY A 224 25.36 18.28 13.44
N ALA A 225 26.68 18.00 13.35
CA ALA A 225 27.56 18.55 12.33
C ALA A 225 27.11 18.26 10.89
N SER A 226 26.37 17.17 10.69
CA SER A 226 25.91 16.71 9.38
C SER A 226 24.47 17.10 9.05
N ALA A 227 23.83 17.93 9.87
CA ALA A 227 22.43 18.34 9.68
C ALA A 227 22.19 18.98 8.30
N ALA A 228 23.03 19.96 7.92
CA ALA A 228 22.85 20.70 6.66
C ALA A 228 22.88 19.77 5.43
N ARG A 229 23.85 18.83 5.38
CA ARG A 229 23.95 17.86 4.27
C ARG A 229 22.83 16.82 4.29
N THR A 230 22.45 16.33 5.48
CA THR A 230 21.37 15.34 5.67
C THR A 230 20.01 15.89 5.27
N LEU A 231 19.74 17.17 5.52
CA LEU A 231 18.45 17.79 5.21
C LEU A 231 18.39 18.41 3.80
N SER A 232 19.51 18.57 3.11
CA SER A 232 19.62 19.40 1.89
C SER A 232 18.76 18.93 0.72
N GLY A 233 18.70 17.63 0.42
CA GLY A 233 17.96 17.09 -0.72
C GLY A 233 16.59 16.51 -0.39
N LEU A 234 16.17 16.55 0.89
CA LEU A 234 14.85 16.09 1.29
C LEU A 234 13.77 17.14 0.91
N PRO A 235 12.57 16.71 0.49
CA PRO A 235 11.46 17.64 0.25
C PRO A 235 11.12 18.49 1.47
N ASP A 236 10.66 19.72 1.25
CA ASP A 236 10.31 20.65 2.34
C ASP A 236 9.21 20.11 3.26
N ALA A 237 8.28 19.30 2.72
CA ALA A 237 7.27 18.61 3.51
C ALA A 237 7.86 17.69 4.60
N LEU A 238 9.09 17.17 4.41
CA LEU A 238 9.79 16.29 5.34
C LEU A 238 10.83 17.02 6.19
N ALA A 239 11.57 17.97 5.60
CA ALA A 239 12.74 18.58 6.24
C ALA A 239 12.58 20.07 6.56
N GLY A 240 11.58 20.75 6.00
CA GLY A 240 11.45 22.21 6.08
C GLY A 240 11.29 22.76 7.50
N ALA A 241 10.69 22.00 8.41
CA ALA A 241 10.58 22.38 9.83
C ALA A 241 11.91 22.28 10.60
N PHE A 242 12.88 21.50 10.09
CA PHE A 242 14.12 21.17 10.79
C PHE A 242 15.35 21.88 10.20
N ARG A 243 15.21 22.50 9.02
CA ARG A 243 16.26 23.35 8.43
C ARG A 243 16.34 24.65 9.21
N THR A 244 17.36 24.78 10.05
CA THR A 244 17.60 26.02 10.81
C THR A 244 18.71 26.85 10.20
N PRO A 245 18.63 28.19 10.25
CA PRO A 245 19.71 29.07 9.82
C PRO A 245 20.87 29.09 10.83
N ASN A 246 20.56 28.72 12.08
CA ASN A 246 21.50 28.74 13.19
C ASN A 246 22.45 27.56 13.04
N GLY A 247 23.76 27.82 13.07
CA GLY A 247 24.79 26.79 12.96
C GLY A 247 24.76 25.77 14.12
N VAL A 248 25.75 24.89 14.14
CA VAL A 248 25.87 23.90 15.20
C VAL A 248 26.34 24.51 16.52
N THR A 249 25.89 23.93 17.63
CA THR A 249 26.24 24.32 19.00
C THR A 249 26.78 23.10 19.77
N GLU A 250 27.67 23.33 20.73
CA GLU A 250 28.16 22.28 21.62
C GLU A 250 27.31 22.17 22.89
N ILE A 251 27.02 20.94 23.31
CA ILE A 251 26.31 20.63 24.54
C ILE A 251 27.18 19.70 25.38
N ASP A 252 27.46 20.06 26.63
CA ASP A 252 28.36 19.29 27.49
C ASP A 252 27.71 18.00 28.05
N ALA A 253 26.42 18.06 28.37
CA ALA A 253 25.69 16.97 29.01
C ALA A 253 24.31 16.75 28.38
N LEU A 254 23.86 15.50 28.34
CA LEU A 254 22.60 15.06 27.73
C LEU A 254 21.63 14.53 28.78
N ASP A 255 21.31 15.36 29.78
CA ASP A 255 20.43 15.00 30.91
C ASP A 255 19.02 14.66 30.45
N ALA A 256 18.50 15.36 29.43
CA ALA A 256 17.18 15.07 28.87
C ALA A 256 17.12 13.66 28.24
N PHE A 257 18.16 13.25 27.51
CA PHE A 257 18.26 11.88 26.98
C PHE A 257 18.37 10.85 28.11
N ALA A 258 19.16 11.15 29.15
CA ALA A 258 19.30 10.27 30.29
C ALA A 258 17.97 10.02 31.03
N LYS A 259 17.17 11.09 31.20
CA LYS A 259 15.81 11.01 31.78
C LYS A 259 14.84 10.28 30.86
N PHE A 260 14.90 10.52 29.55
CA PHE A 260 14.04 9.88 28.56
C PHE A 260 14.13 8.36 28.65
N THR A 261 15.36 7.83 28.70
CA THR A 261 15.59 6.40 28.75
C THR A 261 15.79 5.86 30.16
N ASP A 262 15.82 6.72 31.18
CA ASP A 262 16.16 6.34 32.56
C ASP A 262 17.47 5.51 32.60
N GLN A 263 18.47 6.01 31.84
CA GLN A 263 19.83 5.46 31.74
C GLN A 263 20.83 6.60 31.52
N PRO A 264 21.85 6.76 32.38
CA PRO A 264 22.77 7.89 32.29
C PRO A 264 23.61 7.85 31.02
N VAL A 265 23.81 9.01 30.40
CA VAL A 265 24.80 9.20 29.34
C VAL A 265 26.17 9.44 30.01
N ARG A 266 27.03 8.42 30.02
CA ARG A 266 28.36 8.49 30.65
C ARG A 266 29.48 8.86 29.67
N VAL A 267 29.16 8.97 28.39
CA VAL A 267 30.09 9.46 27.38
C VAL A 267 30.34 10.94 27.66
N PRO A 268 31.61 11.39 27.82
CA PRO A 268 31.90 12.79 28.03
C PRO A 268 31.63 13.60 26.76
N GLY A 269 31.03 14.78 26.91
CA GLY A 269 30.89 15.76 25.84
C GLY A 269 32.21 16.47 25.49
N PRO A 270 32.16 17.52 24.65
CA PRO A 270 30.95 18.14 24.11
C PRO A 270 30.31 17.33 22.97
N PHE A 271 28.99 17.44 22.84
CA PHE A 271 28.19 16.89 21.74
C PHE A 271 27.79 18.01 20.79
N VAL A 272 27.95 17.79 19.49
CA VAL A 272 27.57 18.77 18.47
C VAL A 272 26.09 18.61 18.14
N ALA A 273 25.31 19.66 18.37
CA ALA A 273 23.88 19.70 18.13
C ALA A 273 23.50 20.77 17.08
N SER A 274 22.57 20.42 16.21
CA SER A 274 21.86 21.34 15.32
C SER A 274 20.40 21.30 15.73
N PHE A 275 19.90 22.36 16.38
CA PHE A 275 18.54 22.34 16.91
C PHE A 275 17.51 22.62 15.81
N ALA A 276 16.27 22.17 16.04
CA ALA A 276 15.12 22.52 15.21
C ALA A 276 14.30 23.66 15.83
N ASP A 277 13.98 24.67 15.02
CA ASP A 277 13.16 25.83 15.45
C ASP A 277 11.66 25.55 15.38
N LYS A 278 11.25 24.54 14.61
CA LYS A 278 9.85 24.10 14.45
C LYS A 278 9.71 22.62 14.79
N GLY A 279 8.48 22.13 14.71
CA GLY A 279 8.12 20.77 15.13
C GLY A 279 7.84 20.68 16.62
N THR A 280 7.17 19.60 16.97
CA THR A 280 6.75 19.28 18.33
C THR A 280 7.93 18.68 19.10
N ALA A 281 8.31 19.28 20.23
CA ALA A 281 9.53 18.87 20.94
C ALA A 281 9.33 17.61 21.79
N LEU A 282 9.82 16.45 21.34
CA LEU A 282 9.77 15.21 22.13
C LEU A 282 10.75 15.24 23.31
N LEU A 283 11.88 15.95 23.16
CA LEU A 283 12.87 16.20 24.20
C LEU A 283 13.37 17.64 24.12
N GLU A 284 13.40 18.29 25.28
CA GLU A 284 13.95 19.64 25.44
C GLU A 284 14.99 19.66 26.57
N GLN A 285 16.03 20.47 26.38
CA GLN A 285 17.00 20.80 27.42
C GLN A 285 17.43 22.25 27.22
N ASP A 286 17.43 23.02 28.31
CA ASP A 286 17.87 24.42 28.31
C ASP A 286 17.18 25.30 27.25
N GLY A 287 15.90 25.02 26.95
CA GLY A 287 15.12 25.73 25.93
C GLY A 287 15.39 25.30 24.48
N HIS A 288 16.25 24.30 24.28
CA HIS A 288 16.55 23.74 22.96
C HIS A 288 15.86 22.39 22.73
N ARG A 289 15.32 22.21 21.52
CA ARG A 289 14.69 20.95 21.10
C ARG A 289 15.74 19.95 20.66
N LEU A 290 15.98 18.94 21.49
CA LEU A 290 16.92 17.86 21.22
C LEU A 290 16.32 16.78 20.34
N LEU A 291 15.03 16.52 20.48
CA LEU A 291 14.24 15.73 19.54
C LEU A 291 13.00 16.54 19.16
N ALA A 292 12.79 16.74 17.87
CA ALA A 292 11.59 17.38 17.35
C ALA A 292 10.86 16.41 16.42
N GLU A 293 9.54 16.44 16.43
CA GLU A 293 8.71 15.59 15.58
C GLU A 293 7.69 16.42 14.80
N GLN A 294 7.51 16.07 13.54
CA GLN A 294 6.50 16.61 12.67
C GLN A 294 5.64 15.47 12.13
N ARG A 295 4.32 15.63 12.21
CA ARG A 295 3.39 14.70 11.57
C ARG A 295 3.26 15.04 10.08
N VAL A 296 3.37 14.04 9.20
CA VAL A 296 3.22 14.18 7.75
C VAL A 296 2.32 13.04 7.26
N GLY A 297 1.08 13.35 6.87
CA GLY A 297 0.07 12.32 6.63
C GLY A 297 -0.10 11.37 7.82
N GLU A 298 -0.34 10.10 7.58
CA GLU A 298 -0.45 9.12 8.65
C GLU A 298 0.88 8.80 9.34
N GLY A 299 2.02 9.26 8.81
CA GLY A 299 3.35 9.04 9.37
C GLY A 299 3.97 10.26 10.06
N PHE A 300 5.25 10.10 10.40
CA PHE A 300 5.99 11.04 11.23
C PHE A 300 7.41 11.23 10.71
N VAL A 301 7.92 12.45 10.85
CA VAL A 301 9.34 12.76 10.72
C VAL A 301 9.86 13.17 12.10
N THR A 302 10.77 12.37 12.66
CA THR A 302 11.45 12.68 13.92
C THR A 302 12.87 13.16 13.60
N TYR A 303 13.21 14.36 14.02
CA TYR A 303 14.54 14.94 13.89
C TYR A 303 15.27 14.93 15.23
N SER A 304 16.48 14.37 15.24
CA SER A 304 17.41 14.46 16.36
C SER A 304 18.36 15.63 16.14
N ALA A 305 18.50 16.49 17.14
CA ALA A 305 19.47 17.57 17.09
C ALA A 305 20.91 17.06 17.05
N LEU A 306 21.15 15.85 17.56
CA LEU A 306 22.43 15.15 17.46
C LEU A 306 22.51 14.28 16.21
N ASP A 307 23.72 14.03 15.74
CA ASP A 307 23.98 13.02 14.70
C ASP A 307 23.76 11.61 15.28
N LEU A 308 22.79 10.88 14.74
CA LEU A 308 22.42 9.54 15.20
C LEU A 308 23.47 8.48 14.82
N ALA A 309 24.39 8.81 13.91
CA ALA A 309 25.52 7.96 13.52
C ALA A 309 26.79 8.24 14.35
N ALA A 310 26.72 9.14 15.34
CA ALA A 310 27.84 9.52 16.21
C ALA A 310 27.60 9.14 17.67
N SER A 311 28.64 9.33 18.50
CA SER A 311 28.49 9.21 19.95
C SER A 311 27.49 10.25 20.49
N PRO A 312 26.63 9.89 21.46
CA PRO A 312 26.76 8.74 22.35
C PRO A 312 26.04 7.46 21.89
N PHE A 313 25.37 7.44 20.73
CA PHE A 313 24.45 6.35 20.37
C PHE A 313 25.13 5.00 20.13
N ASP A 314 26.44 5.01 19.82
CA ASP A 314 27.28 3.82 19.66
C ASP A 314 27.69 3.17 20.98
N ALA A 315 27.80 3.93 22.08
CA ALA A 315 28.35 3.46 23.35
C ALA A 315 27.39 3.60 24.54
N TRP A 316 26.26 4.29 24.37
CA TRP A 316 25.31 4.55 25.46
C TRP A 316 24.41 3.36 25.74
N ALA A 317 24.42 2.89 26.99
CA ALA A 317 23.55 1.80 27.46
C ALA A 317 22.05 2.08 27.27
N GLY A 318 21.64 3.35 27.24
CA GLY A 318 20.25 3.76 27.00
C GLY A 318 19.81 3.71 25.54
N ALA A 319 20.71 3.48 24.58
CA ALA A 319 20.41 3.58 23.15
C ALA A 319 19.25 2.66 22.70
N ALA A 320 19.18 1.42 23.19
CA ALA A 320 18.08 0.51 22.86
C ALA A 320 16.72 1.02 23.36
N ARG A 321 16.67 1.61 24.55
CA ARG A 321 15.44 2.20 25.12
C ARG A 321 15.07 3.50 24.43
N PHE A 322 16.07 4.31 24.05
CA PHE A 322 15.88 5.49 23.19
C PHE A 322 15.17 5.09 21.90
N TRP A 323 15.71 4.08 21.18
CA TRP A 323 15.10 3.61 19.95
C TRP A 323 13.72 3.01 20.15
N LYS A 324 13.49 2.25 21.22
CA LYS A 324 12.15 1.75 21.55
C LYS A 324 11.16 2.91 21.71
N GLN A 325 11.50 3.92 22.49
CA GLN A 325 10.63 5.07 22.73
C GLN A 325 10.41 5.93 21.49
N VAL A 326 11.45 6.11 20.67
CA VAL A 326 11.34 6.81 19.38
C VAL A 326 10.47 6.02 18.42
N LEU A 327 10.58 4.69 18.33
CA LEU A 327 9.85 3.93 17.31
C LEU A 327 8.43 3.51 17.72
N THR A 328 8.11 3.37 19.00
CA THR A 328 6.80 2.89 19.49
C THR A 328 5.59 3.73 19.05
N PRO A 329 5.63 5.07 19.02
CA PRO A 329 4.46 5.85 18.61
C PRO A 329 4.02 5.52 17.19
N ASN A 330 2.75 5.15 17.03
CA ASN A 330 2.13 4.68 15.79
C ASN A 330 2.77 3.42 15.17
N SER A 331 3.52 2.64 15.95
CA SER A 331 4.07 1.34 15.51
C SER A 331 3.08 0.18 15.64
N ALA A 332 1.84 0.44 16.06
CA ALA A 332 0.87 -0.65 16.24
C ALA A 332 0.51 -1.26 14.88
N TYR A 333 0.66 -2.58 14.76
CA TYR A 333 0.11 -3.28 13.62
C TYR A 333 -1.44 -3.31 13.75
N PRO A 334 -2.20 -3.15 12.65
CA PRO A 334 -3.66 -3.22 12.70
C PRO A 334 -4.11 -4.54 13.33
N SER A 335 -4.70 -4.46 14.52
CA SER A 335 -4.95 -5.60 15.40
C SER A 335 -5.93 -6.64 14.86
N ASN A 336 -6.76 -6.26 13.89
CA ASN A 336 -7.75 -7.15 13.28
C ASN A 336 -7.24 -7.74 11.95
N PHE A 337 -6.05 -7.37 11.47
CA PHE A 337 -5.51 -7.95 10.24
C PHE A 337 -4.64 -9.17 10.55
N PRO A 338 -4.65 -10.20 9.68
CA PRO A 338 -3.67 -11.27 9.78
C PRO A 338 -2.26 -10.69 9.64
N THR A 339 -1.30 -11.25 10.37
CA THR A 339 0.08 -10.72 10.46
C THR A 339 0.96 -11.24 9.33
N ASP A 340 0.55 -12.28 8.63
CA ASP A 340 1.26 -12.88 7.51
C ASP A 340 1.00 -12.17 6.18
N VAL A 341 0.01 -11.27 6.09
CA VAL A 341 -0.37 -10.54 4.88
C VAL A 341 -0.44 -9.03 5.12
N SER A 342 -0.04 -8.25 4.13
CA SER A 342 -0.15 -6.79 4.18
C SER A 342 -1.60 -6.31 4.35
N PRO A 343 -1.87 -5.33 5.21
CA PRO A 343 -3.17 -4.66 5.28
C PRO A 343 -3.59 -4.00 3.95
N ARG A 344 -2.62 -3.53 3.15
CA ARG A 344 -2.88 -2.93 1.83
C ARG A 344 -3.43 -3.98 0.87
N LEU A 345 -2.76 -5.14 0.77
CA LEU A 345 -3.25 -6.25 -0.06
C LEU A 345 -4.63 -6.73 0.40
N MET A 346 -4.84 -6.81 1.71
CA MET A 346 -6.15 -7.19 2.27
C MET A 346 -7.27 -6.22 1.89
N ARG A 347 -7.02 -4.90 2.00
CA ARG A 347 -7.96 -3.88 1.54
C ARG A 347 -8.27 -4.03 0.06
N THR A 348 -7.24 -4.18 -0.77
CA THR A 348 -7.41 -4.41 -2.21
C THR A 348 -8.27 -5.65 -2.49
N ARG A 349 -8.13 -6.72 -1.70
CA ARG A 349 -9.02 -7.89 -1.82
C ARG A 349 -10.47 -7.58 -1.47
N PHE A 350 -10.74 -6.87 -0.38
CA PHE A 350 -12.12 -6.51 -0.01
C PHE A 350 -12.80 -5.67 -1.08
N VAL A 351 -12.07 -4.74 -1.70
CA VAL A 351 -12.61 -3.94 -2.81
C VAL A 351 -12.74 -4.78 -4.09
N SER A 352 -11.85 -5.75 -4.34
CA SER A 352 -11.93 -6.63 -5.51
C SER A 352 -13.21 -7.48 -5.58
N GLN A 353 -13.83 -7.78 -4.44
CA GLN A 353 -15.13 -8.48 -4.42
C GLN A 353 -16.24 -7.66 -5.09
N VAL A 354 -16.12 -6.33 -5.10
CA VAL A 354 -17.08 -5.44 -5.75
C VAL A 354 -17.07 -5.59 -7.27
N LEU A 355 -15.94 -6.03 -7.85
CA LEU A 355 -15.84 -6.27 -9.31
C LEU A 355 -16.83 -7.33 -9.81
N ARG A 356 -17.37 -8.19 -8.94
CA ARG A 356 -18.35 -9.24 -9.30
C ARG A 356 -19.79 -8.75 -9.34
N ASN A 357 -20.07 -7.60 -8.74
CA ASN A 357 -21.42 -7.04 -8.71
C ASN A 357 -21.72 -6.28 -10.01
N LEU A 358 -21.43 -6.93 -11.15
CA LEU A 358 -21.70 -6.37 -12.47
C LEU A 358 -23.19 -6.49 -12.79
N PRO A 359 -23.82 -5.43 -13.33
CA PRO A 359 -25.15 -5.55 -13.92
C PRO A 359 -25.24 -6.64 -15.00
N VAL A 360 -24.15 -6.94 -15.71
CA VAL A 360 -24.10 -8.02 -16.72
C VAL A 360 -24.14 -9.43 -16.10
N LEU A 361 -23.75 -9.56 -14.84
CA LEU A 361 -23.87 -10.80 -14.05
C LEU A 361 -25.22 -10.89 -13.33
N ALA A 362 -26.07 -9.86 -13.41
CA ALA A 362 -27.40 -9.90 -12.82
C ALA A 362 -28.22 -11.01 -13.48
N LEU A 363 -28.84 -11.85 -12.64
CA LEU A 363 -29.73 -12.90 -13.12
C LEU A 363 -30.85 -12.27 -13.97
N PRO A 364 -31.31 -12.96 -15.04
CA PRO A 364 -32.48 -12.52 -15.80
C PRO A 364 -33.64 -12.25 -14.83
N SER A 365 -34.41 -11.19 -15.08
CA SER A 365 -35.51 -10.81 -14.20
C SER A 365 -36.41 -12.02 -13.91
N LEU A 366 -36.79 -12.21 -12.65
CA LEU A 366 -37.64 -13.33 -12.24
C LEU A 366 -38.93 -13.37 -13.09
N ASN A 367 -39.46 -12.20 -13.45
CA ASN A 367 -40.61 -12.05 -14.34
C ASN A 367 -40.38 -12.69 -15.71
N LEU A 368 -39.23 -12.47 -16.35
CA LEU A 368 -38.91 -13.08 -17.64
C LEU A 368 -38.83 -14.61 -17.52
N LEU A 369 -38.17 -15.11 -16.46
CA LEU A 369 -38.09 -16.55 -16.20
C LEU A 369 -39.48 -17.16 -15.95
N SER A 370 -40.32 -16.49 -15.16
CA SER A 370 -41.71 -16.89 -14.91
C SER A 370 -42.56 -16.88 -16.19
N ILE A 371 -42.39 -15.88 -17.06
CA ILE A 371 -43.09 -15.82 -18.35
C ILE A 371 -42.62 -16.95 -19.26
N LEU A 372 -41.32 -17.18 -19.40
CA LEU A 372 -40.76 -18.28 -20.21
C LEU A 372 -41.26 -19.64 -19.72
N LEU A 373 -41.23 -19.88 -18.41
CA LEU A 373 -41.73 -21.11 -17.80
C LEU A 373 -43.25 -21.25 -17.96
N GLY A 374 -44.00 -20.16 -17.79
CA GLY A 374 -45.45 -20.14 -18.00
C GLY A 374 -45.82 -20.49 -19.44
N VAL A 375 -45.15 -19.88 -20.41
CA VAL A 375 -45.31 -20.18 -21.85
C VAL A 375 -44.98 -21.64 -22.13
N TYR A 376 -43.90 -22.19 -21.57
CA TYR A 376 -43.52 -23.59 -21.71
C TYR A 376 -44.60 -24.56 -21.19
N ILE A 377 -45.11 -24.32 -19.97
CA ILE A 377 -46.15 -25.15 -19.35
C ILE A 377 -47.45 -25.10 -20.17
N VAL A 378 -47.83 -23.90 -20.63
CA VAL A 378 -49.03 -23.71 -21.47
C VAL A 378 -48.88 -24.42 -22.82
N LEU A 379 -47.69 -24.35 -23.42
CA LEU A 379 -47.41 -25.01 -24.71
C LEU A 379 -47.47 -26.53 -24.59
N ILE A 380 -46.78 -27.13 -23.61
CA ILE A 380 -46.72 -28.59 -23.46
C ILE A 380 -48.03 -29.19 -22.93
N GLY A 381 -48.72 -28.49 -22.03
CA GLY A 381 -49.93 -29.01 -21.41
C GLY A 381 -51.18 -28.64 -22.22
N PRO A 382 -51.86 -27.52 -21.90
CA PRO A 382 -53.13 -27.15 -22.53
C PRO A 382 -53.09 -27.08 -24.06
N VAL A 383 -52.10 -26.39 -24.62
CA VAL A 383 -52.05 -26.13 -26.08
C VAL A 383 -51.80 -27.43 -26.85
N ASN A 384 -50.78 -28.20 -26.45
CA ASN A 384 -50.50 -29.49 -27.10
C ASN A 384 -51.67 -30.47 -26.95
N TYR A 385 -52.26 -30.60 -25.75
CA TYR A 385 -53.41 -31.48 -25.52
C TYR A 385 -54.61 -31.10 -26.39
N VAL A 386 -54.99 -29.81 -26.41
CA VAL A 386 -56.14 -29.34 -27.21
C VAL A 386 -55.87 -29.53 -28.71
N ALA A 387 -54.66 -29.25 -29.18
CA ALA A 387 -54.26 -29.45 -30.57
C ALA A 387 -54.36 -30.94 -30.98
N LEU A 388 -53.76 -31.84 -30.21
CA LEU A 388 -53.80 -33.28 -30.47
C LEU A 388 -55.21 -33.87 -30.35
N ARG A 389 -56.02 -33.38 -29.40
CA ARG A 389 -57.42 -33.78 -29.24
C ARG A 389 -58.27 -33.36 -30.42
N ARG A 390 -58.11 -32.13 -30.93
CA ARG A 390 -58.82 -31.66 -32.14
C ARG A 390 -58.41 -32.44 -33.39
N LEU A 391 -57.14 -32.84 -33.48
CA LEU A 391 -56.61 -33.66 -34.56
C LEU A 391 -56.91 -35.16 -34.41
N LYS A 392 -57.58 -35.58 -33.31
CA LYS A 392 -57.85 -36.98 -32.96
C LYS A 392 -56.61 -37.88 -32.95
N LYS A 393 -55.44 -37.31 -32.62
CA LYS A 393 -54.13 -38.00 -32.60
C LYS A 393 -53.46 -37.85 -31.23
N LEU A 394 -54.20 -38.14 -30.15
CA LEU A 394 -53.67 -38.03 -28.78
C LEU A 394 -52.43 -38.90 -28.55
N ASP A 395 -52.34 -40.03 -29.24
CA ASP A 395 -51.20 -40.94 -29.19
C ASP A 395 -49.91 -40.30 -29.74
N TRP A 396 -49.96 -39.20 -30.48
CA TRP A 396 -48.77 -38.46 -30.90
C TRP A 396 -48.15 -37.61 -29.77
N GLY A 397 -48.75 -37.61 -28.58
CA GLY A 397 -48.23 -36.94 -27.39
C GLY A 397 -46.77 -37.31 -27.08
N TRP A 398 -46.40 -38.59 -27.23
CA TRP A 398 -45.04 -39.06 -26.95
C TRP A 398 -43.98 -38.52 -27.92
N VAL A 399 -44.37 -38.04 -29.12
CA VAL A 399 -43.45 -37.38 -30.08
C VAL A 399 -43.46 -35.87 -29.90
N THR A 400 -44.66 -35.29 -29.77
CA THR A 400 -44.84 -33.83 -29.70
C THR A 400 -44.27 -33.23 -28.42
N MET A 401 -44.38 -33.93 -27.28
CA MET A 401 -43.79 -33.45 -26.03
C MET A 401 -42.27 -33.32 -26.13
N PRO A 402 -41.48 -34.36 -26.51
CA PRO A 402 -40.05 -34.21 -26.75
C PRO A 402 -39.70 -33.15 -27.80
N ALA A 403 -40.44 -33.08 -28.90
CA ALA A 403 -40.19 -32.09 -29.96
C ALA A 403 -40.39 -30.64 -29.47
N LEU A 404 -41.46 -30.38 -28.71
CA LEU A 404 -41.72 -29.07 -28.10
C LEU A 404 -40.68 -28.74 -27.03
N THR A 405 -40.25 -29.72 -26.23
CA THR A 405 -39.16 -29.54 -25.26
C THR A 405 -37.86 -29.17 -25.96
N LEU A 406 -37.50 -29.85 -27.05
CA LEU A 406 -36.31 -29.54 -27.82
C LEU A 406 -36.39 -28.14 -28.46
N LEU A 407 -37.53 -27.80 -29.06
CA LEU A 407 -37.77 -26.48 -29.64
C LEU A 407 -37.65 -25.37 -28.59
N PHE A 408 -38.25 -25.58 -27.41
CA PHE A 408 -38.14 -24.65 -26.30
C PHE A 408 -36.71 -24.52 -25.80
N ALA A 409 -35.97 -25.63 -25.67
CA ALA A 409 -34.57 -25.61 -25.26
C ALA A 409 -33.70 -24.82 -26.24
N VAL A 410 -33.88 -25.03 -27.55
CA VAL A 410 -33.18 -24.28 -28.61
C VAL A 410 -33.56 -22.79 -28.57
N GLY A 411 -34.84 -22.47 -28.44
CA GLY A 411 -35.32 -21.09 -28.35
C GLY A 411 -34.80 -20.38 -27.10
N ALA A 412 -34.87 -21.03 -25.94
CA ALA A 412 -34.35 -20.51 -24.67
C ALA A 412 -32.83 -20.33 -24.73
N PHE A 413 -32.10 -21.27 -25.34
CA PHE A 413 -30.66 -21.13 -25.57
C PHE A 413 -30.36 -19.93 -26.47
N GLY A 414 -31.11 -19.74 -27.56
CA GLY A 414 -30.97 -18.59 -28.46
C GLY A 414 -31.23 -17.25 -27.77
N VAL A 415 -32.33 -17.14 -27.01
CA VAL A 415 -32.65 -15.95 -26.19
C VAL A 415 -31.54 -15.70 -25.19
N SER A 416 -31.05 -16.75 -24.51
CA SER A 416 -29.98 -16.64 -23.52
C SER A 416 -28.65 -16.19 -24.14
N ASN A 417 -28.32 -16.66 -25.34
CA ASN A 417 -27.12 -16.25 -26.08
C ASN A 417 -27.24 -14.79 -26.55
N GLN A 418 -28.41 -14.39 -27.05
CA GLN A 418 -28.66 -13.00 -27.46
C GLN A 418 -28.60 -12.02 -26.28
N MET A 419 -29.11 -12.41 -25.11
CA MET A 419 -29.11 -11.56 -23.92
C MET A 419 -27.73 -11.40 -23.27
N ARG A 420 -26.88 -12.44 -23.33
CA ARG A 420 -25.54 -12.38 -22.72
C ARG A 420 -24.55 -11.51 -23.50
N GLY A 421 -24.81 -11.26 -24.78
CA GLY A 421 -23.86 -10.57 -25.66
C GLY A 421 -22.60 -11.40 -25.93
N SER A 422 -21.85 -11.02 -26.96
CA SER A 422 -20.53 -11.62 -27.27
C SER A 422 -19.38 -10.78 -26.74
N ASP A 423 -19.66 -9.57 -26.27
CA ASP A 423 -18.63 -8.57 -26.03
C ASP A 423 -17.97 -8.78 -24.67
N VAL A 424 -16.65 -8.68 -24.64
CA VAL A 424 -15.86 -8.70 -23.41
C VAL A 424 -16.23 -7.47 -22.60
N VAL A 425 -16.42 -7.63 -21.29
CA VAL A 425 -16.76 -6.52 -20.39
C VAL A 425 -15.56 -6.21 -19.51
N VAL A 426 -15.15 -4.95 -19.48
CA VAL A 426 -14.12 -4.44 -18.57
C VAL A 426 -14.79 -3.60 -17.51
N ASN A 427 -14.66 -3.96 -16.24
CA ASN A 427 -15.11 -3.18 -15.11
C ASN A 427 -13.92 -2.60 -14.36
N GLN A 428 -13.86 -1.28 -14.23
CA GLN A 428 -12.78 -0.58 -13.53
C GLN A 428 -13.33 0.12 -12.28
N ILE A 429 -12.69 -0.14 -11.14
CA ILE A 429 -12.91 0.61 -9.90
C ILE A 429 -11.61 1.33 -9.58
N SER A 430 -11.61 2.66 -9.65
CA SER A 430 -10.43 3.48 -9.41
C SER A 430 -10.55 4.24 -8.09
N LEU A 431 -9.55 4.07 -7.24
CA LEU A 431 -9.35 4.78 -5.98
C LEU A 431 -8.21 5.78 -6.19
N VAL A 432 -8.55 7.06 -6.31
CA VAL A 432 -7.58 8.14 -6.56
C VAL A 432 -7.34 8.89 -5.26
N GLN A 433 -6.15 8.76 -4.70
CA GLN A 433 -5.73 9.47 -3.48
C GLN A 433 -4.99 10.73 -3.89
N LEU A 434 -5.61 11.88 -3.63
CA LEU A 434 -5.02 13.18 -3.88
C LEU A 434 -4.42 13.71 -2.58
N ALA A 435 -3.12 13.97 -2.62
CA ALA A 435 -2.43 14.52 -1.46
C ALA A 435 -2.70 16.01 -1.31
N ALA A 436 -2.70 16.50 -0.07
CA ALA A 436 -2.68 17.94 0.20
C ALA A 436 -1.32 18.52 -0.23
N ARG A 437 -1.35 19.57 -1.07
CA ARG A 437 -0.24 20.46 -1.55
C ARG A 437 1.07 19.77 -1.97
N ASP A 438 1.51 20.00 -3.21
CA ASP A 438 2.86 19.67 -3.76
C ASP A 438 3.34 18.22 -3.56
N ALA A 439 2.41 17.28 -3.38
CA ALA A 439 2.70 15.89 -3.06
C ALA A 439 2.19 14.92 -4.12
N ALA A 440 2.88 13.77 -4.24
CA ALA A 440 2.56 12.76 -5.23
C ALA A 440 1.20 12.11 -4.94
N SER A 441 0.32 12.18 -5.92
CA SER A 441 -1.01 11.57 -5.87
C SER A 441 -0.97 10.16 -6.48
N GLN A 442 -1.68 9.22 -5.86
CA GLN A 442 -1.62 7.80 -6.22
C GLN A 442 -2.96 7.31 -6.72
N THR A 443 -2.93 6.39 -7.69
CA THR A 443 -4.12 5.72 -8.20
C THR A 443 -3.97 4.21 -8.08
N GLU A 444 -4.91 3.59 -7.35
CA GLU A 444 -5.13 2.13 -7.38
C GLU A 444 -6.37 1.86 -8.23
N THR A 445 -6.23 1.10 -9.31
CA THR A 445 -7.35 0.69 -10.15
C THR A 445 -7.49 -0.83 -10.12
N LEU A 446 -8.65 -1.30 -9.74
CA LEU A 446 -9.07 -2.69 -9.84
C LEU A 446 -9.74 -2.88 -11.20
N VAL A 447 -9.27 -3.85 -11.97
CA VAL A 447 -9.74 -4.11 -13.34
C VAL A 447 -10.25 -5.53 -13.42
N GLY A 448 -11.56 -5.69 -13.62
CA GLY A 448 -12.20 -6.98 -13.88
C GLY A 448 -12.47 -7.15 -15.37
N VAL A 449 -11.94 -8.20 -15.98
CA VAL A 449 -12.18 -8.58 -17.37
C VAL A 449 -13.09 -9.81 -17.38
N PHE A 450 -14.34 -9.62 -17.81
CA PHE A 450 -15.34 -10.68 -17.93
C PHE A 450 -15.50 -11.08 -19.40
N SER A 451 -15.50 -12.39 -19.67
CA SER A 451 -15.64 -12.90 -21.03
C SER A 451 -16.86 -13.82 -21.17
N PRO A 452 -17.86 -13.47 -22.00
CA PRO A 452 -19.01 -14.34 -22.28
C PRO A 452 -18.64 -15.65 -23.01
N THR A 453 -17.49 -15.68 -23.68
CA THR A 453 -16.92 -16.84 -24.38
C THR A 453 -15.52 -17.17 -23.86
N ARG A 454 -15.00 -18.36 -24.14
CA ARG A 454 -13.58 -18.64 -23.87
C ARG A 454 -12.69 -17.82 -24.79
N GLY A 455 -11.62 -17.21 -24.26
CA GLY A 455 -10.67 -16.43 -25.05
C GLY A 455 -9.31 -16.26 -24.35
N ASP A 456 -8.29 -15.90 -25.13
CA ASP A 456 -6.98 -15.45 -24.64
C ASP A 456 -6.85 -13.97 -24.99
N PHE A 457 -6.55 -13.15 -24.00
CA PHE A 457 -6.53 -11.70 -24.12
C PHE A 457 -5.15 -11.12 -23.85
N THR A 458 -4.83 -10.04 -24.55
CA THR A 458 -3.68 -9.17 -24.22
C THR A 458 -4.22 -7.83 -23.74
N LEU A 459 -3.98 -7.52 -22.47
CA LEU A 459 -4.38 -6.26 -21.86
C LEU A 459 -3.28 -5.23 -22.02
N GLU A 460 -3.66 -3.97 -22.27
CA GLU A 460 -2.74 -2.85 -22.38
C GLU A 460 -3.08 -1.79 -21.32
N PHE A 461 -2.06 -1.33 -20.61
CA PHE A 461 -2.13 -0.33 -19.55
C PHE A 461 -1.17 0.83 -19.87
N PRO A 462 -1.37 2.02 -19.30
CA PRO A 462 -0.44 3.12 -19.46
C PRO A 462 0.99 2.71 -19.08
N ALA A 463 1.97 3.31 -19.76
CA ALA A 463 3.39 3.10 -19.44
C ALA A 463 3.64 3.26 -17.94
N THR A 464 4.58 2.49 -17.40
CA THR A 464 4.97 2.51 -15.98
C THR A 464 3.91 2.02 -14.98
N SER A 465 2.76 1.51 -15.44
CA SER A 465 1.77 0.88 -14.55
C SER A 465 2.35 -0.38 -13.90
N LEU A 466 2.24 -0.50 -12.56
CA LEU A 466 2.53 -1.76 -11.88
C LEU A 466 1.25 -2.59 -11.85
N VAL A 467 1.26 -3.73 -12.55
CA VAL A 467 0.09 -4.59 -12.72
C VAL A 467 0.27 -5.88 -11.95
N MET A 468 -0.83 -6.40 -11.42
CA MET A 468 -0.85 -7.67 -10.70
C MET A 468 -2.14 -8.43 -10.97
N PRO A 469 -2.11 -9.73 -11.29
CA PRO A 469 -3.31 -10.55 -11.26
C PRO A 469 -3.78 -10.77 -9.81
N ILE A 470 -5.09 -10.66 -9.60
CA ILE A 470 -5.74 -11.13 -8.37
C ILE A 470 -5.97 -12.63 -8.54
N SER A 471 -5.18 -13.44 -7.86
CA SER A 471 -5.23 -14.91 -7.92
C SER A 471 -5.05 -15.53 -6.55
N ASN A 472 -5.36 -16.82 -6.43
CA ASN A 472 -5.18 -17.59 -5.19
C ASN A 472 -3.71 -17.67 -4.73
N GLN A 473 -2.73 -17.40 -5.60
CA GLN A 473 -1.30 -17.36 -5.19
C GLN A 473 -0.96 -16.11 -4.39
N ASN A 474 -1.68 -15.04 -4.67
CA ASN A 474 -1.65 -13.81 -3.91
C ASN A 474 -2.75 -13.84 -2.83
N ASP A 475 -3.34 -15.01 -2.52
CA ASP A 475 -4.39 -15.24 -1.52
C ASP A 475 -4.26 -16.57 -0.72
N PRO A 476 -3.60 -16.57 0.46
CA PRO A 476 -3.44 -17.77 1.28
C PRO A 476 -4.70 -18.16 2.06
N PHE A 477 -5.77 -17.34 2.01
CA PHE A 477 -7.01 -17.54 2.76
C PHE A 477 -8.17 -18.05 1.88
N SER A 478 -8.02 -18.04 0.56
CA SER A 478 -9.05 -18.54 -0.36
C SER A 478 -8.95 -20.06 -0.58
N ALA A 479 -9.88 -20.82 0.02
CA ALA A 479 -10.09 -22.24 -0.30
C ALA A 479 -10.98 -22.45 -1.55
N ARG A 480 -11.56 -21.38 -2.12
CA ARG A 480 -12.44 -21.42 -3.29
C ARG A 480 -11.80 -20.70 -4.47
N GLU A 481 -11.80 -21.33 -5.64
CA GLU A 481 -11.38 -20.72 -6.92
C GLU A 481 -12.26 -19.51 -7.23
N ASN A 482 -11.75 -18.34 -6.87
CA ASN A 482 -12.51 -17.11 -6.92
C ASN A 482 -12.26 -16.37 -8.24
N PHE A 483 -11.06 -16.47 -8.81
CA PHE A 483 -10.67 -15.88 -10.09
C PHE A 483 -9.89 -16.92 -10.91
N ALA A 484 -9.74 -16.74 -12.22
CA ALA A 484 -9.00 -17.70 -13.04
C ALA A 484 -7.52 -17.76 -12.60
N ASN A 485 -6.99 -18.97 -12.39
CA ASN A 485 -5.66 -19.17 -11.81
C ASN A 485 -4.58 -19.34 -12.89
N ASN A 486 -4.46 -18.34 -13.77
CA ASN A 486 -3.62 -18.44 -14.96
C ASN A 486 -2.27 -17.75 -14.78
N SER A 487 -1.23 -18.34 -15.37
CA SER A 487 0.06 -17.69 -15.51
C SER A 487 -0.08 -16.52 -16.46
N VAL A 488 0.43 -15.36 -16.08
CA VAL A 488 0.41 -14.17 -16.94
C VAL A 488 1.82 -13.63 -17.09
N GLU A 489 2.10 -13.10 -18.28
CA GLU A 489 3.35 -12.40 -18.57
C GLU A 489 3.09 -10.90 -18.58
N ILE A 490 3.75 -10.17 -17.69
CA ILE A 490 3.70 -8.72 -17.58
C ILE A 490 4.91 -8.15 -18.32
N VAL A 491 4.67 -7.63 -19.52
CA VAL A 491 5.69 -6.95 -20.33
C VAL A 491 5.72 -5.49 -19.93
N LEU A 492 6.80 -5.10 -19.24
CA LEU A 492 7.07 -3.72 -18.87
C LEU A 492 7.59 -2.96 -20.10
N GLY A 493 6.92 -1.86 -20.45
CA GLY A 493 7.24 -1.07 -21.63
C GLY A 493 6.23 0.06 -21.85
N GLU A 494 6.21 0.60 -23.06
CA GLU A 494 5.28 1.65 -23.48
C GLU A 494 4.41 1.11 -24.64
N PRO A 495 3.17 0.65 -24.39
CA PRO A 495 2.50 0.48 -23.08
C PRO A 495 2.96 -0.73 -22.26
N THR A 496 2.59 -0.79 -20.97
CA THR A 496 2.69 -2.03 -20.18
C THR A 496 1.64 -3.02 -20.69
N ARG A 497 2.04 -4.27 -20.98
CA ARG A 497 1.13 -5.30 -21.49
C ARG A 497 1.03 -6.49 -20.55
N VAL A 498 -0.15 -7.08 -20.45
CA VAL A 498 -0.36 -8.37 -19.77
C VAL A 498 -0.82 -9.39 -20.80
N ARG A 499 -0.02 -10.43 -21.02
CA ARG A 499 -0.24 -11.50 -22.01
C ARG A 499 -0.59 -12.82 -21.32
N GLY A 500 -1.20 -13.74 -22.08
CA GLY A 500 -1.62 -15.05 -21.58
C GLY A 500 -2.82 -14.98 -20.65
N VAL A 501 -3.67 -13.96 -20.84
CA VAL A 501 -4.89 -13.80 -20.03
C VAL A 501 -5.97 -14.69 -20.63
N GLU A 502 -5.86 -15.99 -20.36
CA GLU A 502 -6.91 -16.95 -20.71
C GLU A 502 -8.12 -16.75 -19.78
N ILE A 503 -9.33 -16.64 -20.32
CA ILE A 503 -10.56 -16.51 -19.54
C ILE A 503 -11.55 -17.55 -20.06
N ASN A 504 -12.07 -18.38 -19.15
CA ASN A 504 -13.10 -19.36 -19.48
C ASN A 504 -14.46 -18.68 -19.74
N GLN A 505 -15.36 -19.41 -20.38
CA GLN A 505 -16.71 -18.94 -20.64
C GLN A 505 -17.42 -18.52 -19.33
N GLY A 506 -17.88 -17.27 -19.26
CA GLY A 506 -18.60 -16.74 -18.10
C GLY A 506 -17.71 -16.50 -16.88
N ALA A 507 -16.39 -16.52 -17.03
CA ALA A 507 -15.44 -16.24 -15.97
C ALA A 507 -15.02 -14.76 -15.95
N LEU A 508 -14.52 -14.33 -14.78
CA LEU A 508 -13.95 -13.02 -14.54
C LEU A 508 -12.48 -13.20 -14.12
N GLN A 509 -11.58 -12.48 -14.78
CA GLN A 509 -10.20 -12.31 -14.33
C GLN A 509 -10.01 -10.89 -13.80
N ALA A 510 -9.43 -10.75 -12.61
CA ALA A 510 -9.21 -9.45 -12.00
C ALA A 510 -7.72 -9.10 -11.90
N PHE A 511 -7.43 -7.81 -11.98
CA PHE A 511 -6.09 -7.23 -11.86
C PHE A 511 -6.13 -6.01 -10.94
N VAL A 512 -5.01 -5.77 -10.26
CA VAL A 512 -4.72 -4.53 -9.55
C VAL A 512 -3.70 -3.76 -10.36
N VAL A 513 -3.94 -2.48 -10.55
CA VAL A 513 -3.06 -1.58 -11.29
C VAL A 513 -2.71 -0.42 -10.38
N LYS A 514 -1.41 -0.21 -10.16
CA LYS A 514 -0.87 0.97 -9.48
C LYS A 514 -0.28 1.91 -10.50
N SER A 515 -0.68 3.17 -10.41
CA SER A 515 -0.27 4.24 -11.32
C SER A 515 -0.26 5.57 -10.57
N THR A 516 0.39 6.56 -11.16
CA THR A 516 0.30 7.94 -10.68
C THR A 516 -1.05 8.51 -11.07
N ALA A 517 -1.67 9.32 -10.20
CA ALA A 517 -2.80 10.13 -10.62
C ALA A 517 -2.36 11.17 -11.67
N PRO A 518 -3.28 11.70 -12.51
CA PRO A 518 -2.94 12.81 -13.41
C PRO A 518 -2.36 14.00 -12.62
N ASP A 519 -1.25 14.57 -13.09
CA ASP A 519 -0.53 15.63 -12.36
C ASP A 519 -1.36 16.92 -12.17
N ASP A 520 -2.35 17.16 -13.05
CA ASP A 520 -3.24 18.30 -12.98
C ASP A 520 -4.41 18.11 -11.99
N TRP A 521 -4.67 16.88 -11.54
CA TRP A 521 -5.76 16.57 -10.64
C TRP A 521 -5.42 16.95 -9.19
N ARG A 522 -6.15 17.94 -8.66
CA ARG A 522 -6.06 18.35 -7.26
C ARG A 522 -7.40 18.85 -6.74
N ILE A 523 -7.56 18.85 -5.42
CA ILE A 523 -8.60 19.59 -4.71
C ILE A 523 -7.89 20.61 -3.84
N GLU A 524 -8.17 21.89 -4.08
CA GLU A 524 -7.65 22.96 -3.24
C GLU A 524 -8.66 23.23 -2.13
N ALA A 525 -8.20 23.24 -0.89
CA ALA A 525 -9.06 23.53 0.26
C ALA A 525 -8.31 24.48 1.21
N ASP A 526 -9.02 25.52 1.62
CA ASP A 526 -8.61 26.41 2.70
C ASP A 526 -9.77 26.46 3.69
N LEU A 527 -9.65 25.68 4.75
CA LEU A 527 -10.73 25.38 5.67
C LEU A 527 -10.30 25.67 7.10
N THR A 528 -11.18 26.32 7.82
CA THR A 528 -11.07 26.60 9.24
C THR A 528 -12.21 25.93 9.99
N THR A 529 -11.93 25.44 11.19
CA THR A 529 -12.93 24.87 12.09
C THR A 529 -12.89 25.56 13.45
N ASP A 530 -14.06 25.82 14.02
CA ASP A 530 -14.27 26.32 15.38
C ASP A 530 -15.46 25.59 16.01
N GLY A 531 -15.16 24.65 16.91
CA GLY A 531 -16.15 23.73 17.45
C GLY A 531 -16.84 22.92 16.34
N LEU A 532 -18.15 23.10 16.20
CA LEU A 532 -18.94 22.47 15.14
C LEU A 532 -18.91 23.25 13.82
N ALA A 533 -18.52 24.52 13.80
CA ALA A 533 -18.59 25.33 12.59
C ALA A 533 -17.38 25.08 11.68
N VAL A 534 -17.64 24.88 10.39
CA VAL A 534 -16.64 24.78 9.31
C VAL A 534 -16.81 25.94 8.35
N ARG A 535 -15.72 26.66 8.11
CA ARG A 535 -15.70 27.83 7.24
C ARG A 535 -14.53 27.80 6.27
N GLY A 536 -14.71 28.39 5.10
CA GLY A 536 -13.65 28.54 4.10
C GLY A 536 -14.09 28.13 2.72
N THR A 537 -13.15 27.67 1.89
CA THR A 537 -13.41 27.35 0.49
C THR A 537 -12.83 26.01 0.07
N VAL A 538 -13.55 25.31 -0.79
CA VAL A 538 -13.09 24.12 -1.53
C VAL A 538 -13.18 24.42 -3.02
N VAL A 539 -12.13 24.14 -3.77
CA VAL A 539 -12.06 24.31 -5.22
C VAL A 539 -11.77 22.97 -5.90
N ASN A 540 -12.63 22.58 -6.82
CA ASN A 540 -12.39 21.41 -7.67
C ASN A 540 -11.44 21.79 -8.81
N ARG A 541 -10.19 21.34 -8.79
CA ARG A 541 -9.23 21.56 -9.89
C ARG A 541 -9.08 20.35 -10.81
N LEU A 542 -9.95 19.36 -10.67
CA LEU A 542 -10.06 18.29 -11.65
C LEU A 542 -10.61 18.87 -12.95
N ASN A 543 -10.28 18.23 -14.07
CA ASN A 543 -10.90 18.52 -15.37
C ASN A 543 -12.30 17.87 -15.52
N LYS A 544 -12.88 17.36 -14.43
CA LYS A 544 -14.19 16.69 -14.37
C LYS A 544 -15.04 17.19 -13.20
N PRO A 545 -16.38 17.15 -13.30
CA PRO A 545 -17.25 17.40 -12.17
C PRO A 545 -17.00 16.37 -11.06
N LEU A 546 -16.84 16.84 -9.82
CA LEU A 546 -16.80 16.00 -8.62
C LEU A 546 -18.24 15.91 -8.08
N THR A 547 -18.86 14.74 -8.21
CA THR A 547 -20.26 14.49 -7.85
C THR A 547 -20.39 13.86 -6.47
N ASP A 548 -21.53 14.12 -5.81
CA ASP A 548 -21.84 13.64 -4.46
C ASP A 548 -20.70 13.85 -3.47
N ALA A 549 -20.02 14.99 -3.57
CA ALA A 549 -18.85 15.29 -2.76
C ALA A 549 -19.23 15.58 -1.30
N MET A 550 -18.42 15.10 -0.36
CA MET A 550 -18.56 15.35 1.07
C MET A 550 -17.18 15.57 1.70
N LEU A 551 -17.12 16.54 2.61
CA LEU A 551 -16.02 16.69 3.53
C LEU A 551 -16.30 15.83 4.77
N LEU A 552 -15.37 14.95 5.12
CA LEU A 552 -15.43 14.07 6.28
C LEU A 552 -14.32 14.42 7.27
N ASN A 553 -14.60 14.30 8.57
CA ASN A 553 -13.59 14.33 9.63
C ASN A 553 -14.03 13.41 10.77
N GLY A 554 -13.45 12.21 10.86
CA GLY A 554 -13.97 11.16 11.73
C GLY A 554 -15.41 10.79 11.34
N ASP A 555 -16.34 10.85 12.30
CA ASP A 555 -17.78 10.62 12.09
C ASP A 555 -18.57 11.88 11.70
N ARG A 556 -17.90 13.01 11.48
CA ARG A 556 -18.55 14.26 11.08
C ARG A 556 -18.49 14.44 9.57
N SER A 557 -19.53 15.07 9.03
CA SER A 557 -19.58 15.39 7.61
C SER A 557 -20.24 16.72 7.29
N VAL A 558 -19.82 17.31 6.17
CA VAL A 558 -20.49 18.41 5.50
C VAL A 558 -20.65 18.03 4.02
N SER A 559 -21.89 18.12 3.51
CA SER A 559 -22.15 17.85 2.10
C SER A 559 -21.67 19.02 1.23
N LEU A 560 -20.86 18.71 0.22
CA LEU A 560 -20.41 19.65 -0.80
C LEU A 560 -21.26 19.54 -2.08
N GLY A 561 -21.99 18.44 -2.27
CA GLY A 561 -22.83 18.22 -3.45
C GLY A 561 -21.98 18.02 -4.71
N THR A 562 -22.44 18.54 -5.85
CA THR A 562 -21.63 18.51 -7.09
C THR A 562 -20.80 19.79 -7.20
N LEU A 563 -19.53 19.65 -7.59
CA LEU A 563 -18.59 20.72 -7.89
C LEU A 563 -18.13 20.59 -9.34
N ALA A 564 -18.51 21.54 -10.21
CA ALA A 564 -18.01 21.58 -11.59
C ALA A 564 -16.49 21.82 -11.63
N PRO A 565 -15.81 21.54 -12.76
CA PRO A 565 -14.40 21.90 -12.94
C PRO A 565 -14.16 23.39 -12.64
N ASN A 566 -13.15 23.67 -11.82
CA ASN A 566 -12.79 25.00 -11.30
C ASN A 566 -13.86 25.72 -10.45
N GLU A 567 -14.96 25.04 -10.09
CA GLU A 567 -15.95 25.62 -9.18
C GLU A 567 -15.36 25.76 -7.78
N THR A 568 -15.59 26.93 -7.17
CA THR A 568 -15.28 27.20 -5.76
C THR A 568 -16.57 27.12 -4.94
N ARG A 569 -16.59 26.26 -3.92
CA ARG A 569 -17.66 26.19 -2.93
C ARG A 569 -17.21 26.84 -1.64
N THR A 570 -17.95 27.86 -1.22
CA THR A 570 -17.78 28.47 0.11
C THR A 570 -18.56 27.67 1.14
N LEU A 571 -17.92 27.36 2.26
CA LEU A 571 -18.51 26.70 3.41
C LEU A 571 -18.71 27.71 4.54
N ASN A 572 -19.89 27.64 5.15
CA ASN A 572 -20.24 28.30 6.40
C ASN A 572 -21.38 27.49 7.03
N GLN A 573 -21.07 26.29 7.46
CA GLN A 573 -22.02 25.28 7.94
C GLN A 573 -21.44 24.58 9.17
N ASP A 574 -22.32 23.99 9.97
CA ASP A 574 -21.89 23.13 11.08
C ASP A 574 -21.69 21.69 10.61
N TRP A 575 -20.73 20.99 11.22
CA TRP A 575 -20.55 19.56 11.12
C TRP A 575 -21.83 18.82 11.50
N THR A 576 -22.17 17.79 10.73
CA THR A 576 -23.25 16.86 11.05
C THR A 576 -22.68 15.50 11.41
N THR A 577 -23.20 14.86 12.46
CA THR A 577 -22.81 13.48 12.82
C THR A 577 -23.37 12.49 11.80
N LEU A 578 -22.54 11.59 11.32
CA LEU A 578 -22.92 10.52 10.39
C LEU A 578 -23.75 9.46 11.14
N GLY A 579 -24.97 9.21 10.65
CA GLY A 579 -25.75 8.02 11.04
C GLY A 579 -25.27 6.79 10.27
N ASP A 580 -25.46 6.80 8.94
CA ASP A 580 -24.77 5.90 8.01
C ASP A 580 -23.66 6.70 7.30
N PRO A 581 -22.37 6.36 7.52
CA PRO A 581 -21.23 7.14 7.06
C PRO A 581 -21.15 7.31 5.54
N PHE A 582 -21.78 6.42 4.77
CA PHE A 582 -21.68 6.43 3.31
C PHE A 582 -23.00 6.77 2.61
N SER A 583 -24.10 6.93 3.34
CA SER A 583 -25.43 7.22 2.76
C SER A 583 -25.44 8.45 1.84
N GLY A 584 -24.74 9.52 2.21
CA GLY A 584 -24.62 10.74 1.40
C GLY A 584 -23.69 10.60 0.18
N LEU A 585 -22.76 9.65 0.23
CA LEU A 585 -21.79 9.34 -0.84
C LEU A 585 -22.29 8.25 -1.79
N ALA A 586 -23.31 7.49 -1.39
CA ALA A 586 -23.86 6.36 -2.13
C ALA A 586 -25.21 6.71 -2.79
N ARG A 587 -25.27 7.82 -3.53
CA ARG A 587 -26.46 8.23 -4.30
C ARG A 587 -26.41 7.70 -5.73
N GLY A 588 -27.57 7.49 -6.35
CA GLY A 588 -27.70 6.99 -7.72
C GLY A 588 -28.89 6.05 -7.92
N SER A 589 -28.97 5.40 -9.09
CA SER A 589 -29.87 4.25 -9.28
C SER A 589 -29.50 3.11 -8.31
N GLY A 590 -30.45 2.25 -7.91
CA GLY A 590 -30.24 1.25 -6.84
C GLY A 590 -28.91 0.50 -6.95
N ASN A 591 -28.61 -0.08 -8.12
CA ASN A 591 -27.35 -0.81 -8.35
C ASN A 591 -26.09 0.06 -8.22
N GLN A 592 -26.13 1.33 -8.66
CA GLN A 592 -24.99 2.25 -8.59
C GLN A 592 -24.75 2.73 -7.15
N ALA A 593 -25.83 3.06 -6.44
CA ALA A 593 -25.79 3.43 -5.03
C ALA A 593 -25.19 2.29 -4.19
N ASP A 594 -25.65 1.05 -4.41
CA ASP A 594 -25.15 -0.12 -3.71
C ASP A 594 -23.67 -0.39 -4.02
N ALA A 595 -23.25 -0.29 -5.29
CA ALA A 595 -21.85 -0.43 -5.68
C ALA A 595 -20.95 0.63 -5.00
N ARG A 596 -21.37 1.90 -5.02
CA ARG A 596 -20.65 3.01 -4.36
C ARG A 596 -20.54 2.80 -2.86
N ARG A 597 -21.63 2.41 -2.19
CA ARG A 597 -21.64 2.07 -0.75
C ARG A 597 -20.68 0.91 -0.47
N GLN A 598 -20.71 -0.12 -1.31
CA GLN A 598 -19.85 -1.29 -1.13
C GLN A 598 -18.37 -0.93 -1.31
N ILE A 599 -18.00 -0.14 -2.32
CA ILE A 599 -16.61 0.33 -2.55
C ILE A 599 -16.10 1.05 -1.30
N LEU A 600 -16.86 2.01 -0.77
CA LEU A 600 -16.46 2.76 0.42
C LEU A 600 -16.39 1.86 1.66
N SER A 601 -17.38 1.00 1.86
CA SER A 601 -17.39 0.06 3.00
C SER A 601 -16.24 -0.94 2.95
N SER A 602 -15.82 -1.39 1.75
CA SER A 602 -14.68 -2.27 1.56
C SER A 602 -13.35 -1.54 1.71
N TYR A 603 -13.26 -0.27 1.27
CA TYR A 603 -12.04 0.52 1.38
C TYR A 603 -11.73 0.90 2.84
N PHE A 604 -12.75 1.32 3.58
CA PHE A 604 -12.66 1.65 5.01
C PHE A 604 -12.86 0.43 5.92
N GLY A 605 -13.16 -0.73 5.34
CA GLY A 605 -13.46 -1.97 6.07
C GLY A 605 -12.25 -2.57 6.78
N LEU A 606 -12.53 -3.26 7.88
CA LEU A 606 -11.57 -4.11 8.59
C LEU A 606 -11.83 -5.58 8.26
N TRP A 607 -10.90 -6.47 8.61
CA TRP A 607 -11.14 -7.93 8.56
C TRP A 607 -12.34 -8.36 9.41
N SER A 608 -12.53 -7.71 10.56
CA SER A 608 -13.69 -7.87 11.43
C SER A 608 -14.04 -6.54 12.10
N GLY A 609 -15.34 -6.30 12.29
CA GLY A 609 -15.88 -5.06 12.88
C GLY A 609 -16.34 -4.02 11.86
N PRO A 610 -16.91 -2.90 12.33
CA PRO A 610 -17.38 -1.83 11.46
C PRO A 610 -16.23 -1.13 10.73
N PRO A 611 -16.48 -0.50 9.56
CA PRO A 611 -15.47 0.30 8.86
C PRO A 611 -14.89 1.41 9.75
N GLN A 612 -13.58 1.65 9.64
CA GLN A 612 -12.94 2.80 10.30
C GLN A 612 -12.98 4.01 9.38
N LEU A 613 -13.64 5.07 9.84
CA LEU A 613 -13.70 6.34 9.13
C LEU A 613 -12.31 6.99 9.06
N PRO A 614 -12.07 7.87 8.06
CA PRO A 614 -10.77 8.49 7.89
C PRO A 614 -10.36 9.24 9.16
N ARG A 615 -9.11 9.00 9.59
CA ARG A 615 -8.49 9.59 10.79
C ARG A 615 -8.08 11.05 10.62
N ARG A 616 -8.33 11.60 9.42
CA ARG A 616 -7.97 12.94 8.98
C ARG A 616 -9.12 13.51 8.16
N PRO A 617 -9.19 14.85 8.05
CA PRO A 617 -10.12 15.49 7.15
C PRO A 617 -9.90 15.04 5.71
N LEU A 618 -10.96 14.54 5.08
CA LEU A 618 -10.92 13.96 3.75
C LEU A 618 -12.13 14.44 2.95
N ILE A 619 -11.90 14.92 1.74
CA ILE A 619 -12.96 15.13 0.77
C ILE A 619 -13.11 13.88 -0.07
N ILE A 620 -14.30 13.28 -0.04
CA ILE A 620 -14.65 12.13 -0.88
C ILE A 620 -15.66 12.60 -1.93
N GLY A 621 -15.49 12.17 -3.17
CA GLY A 621 -16.50 12.37 -4.22
C GLY A 621 -16.25 11.46 -5.42
N TRP A 622 -17.16 11.48 -6.39
CA TRP A 622 -17.10 10.60 -7.56
C TRP A 622 -16.87 11.38 -8.84
N VAL A 623 -16.11 10.79 -9.76
CA VAL A 623 -15.92 11.32 -11.11
C VAL A 623 -16.27 10.26 -12.14
N ASP A 624 -16.82 10.69 -13.28
CA ASP A 624 -17.15 9.80 -14.38
C ASP A 624 -15.91 9.48 -15.23
N GLY A 625 -15.76 8.21 -15.60
CA GLY A 625 -14.64 7.70 -16.40
C GLY A 625 -13.44 7.22 -15.57
N ALA A 626 -12.53 6.50 -16.22
CA ALA A 626 -11.35 5.93 -15.57
C ALA A 626 -10.11 6.82 -15.76
N PRO A 627 -9.32 7.08 -14.70
CA PRO A 627 -8.02 7.73 -14.82
C PRO A 627 -7.00 6.86 -15.56
N VAL A 628 -7.17 5.53 -15.50
CA VAL A 628 -6.33 4.55 -16.19
C VAL A 628 -7.09 3.97 -17.37
N GLN A 629 -6.63 4.24 -18.59
CA GLN A 629 -7.18 3.62 -19.79
C GLN A 629 -6.70 2.18 -19.92
N VAL A 630 -7.63 1.23 -20.00
CA VAL A 630 -7.33 -0.19 -20.21
C VAL A 630 -7.81 -0.60 -21.59
N GLY A 631 -6.87 -1.08 -22.41
CA GLY A 631 -7.15 -1.64 -23.73
C GLY A 631 -7.11 -3.16 -23.72
N ILE A 632 -7.78 -3.78 -24.70
CA ILE A 632 -7.59 -5.19 -25.05
C ILE A 632 -7.14 -5.24 -26.50
N ALA A 633 -5.92 -5.69 -26.77
CA ALA A 633 -5.33 -5.60 -28.10
C ALA A 633 -6.11 -6.38 -29.18
N ASN A 634 -6.80 -7.44 -28.77
CA ASN A 634 -7.50 -8.37 -29.66
C ASN A 634 -9.03 -8.42 -29.45
N ALA A 635 -9.61 -7.46 -28.73
CA ALA A 635 -11.06 -7.36 -28.55
C ALA A 635 -11.50 -5.90 -28.32
N GLN A 636 -12.75 -5.57 -28.61
CA GLN A 636 -13.34 -4.27 -28.26
C GLN A 636 -14.23 -4.45 -27.03
N PRO A 637 -13.75 -4.05 -25.82
CA PRO A 637 -14.53 -4.27 -24.62
C PRO A 637 -15.62 -3.22 -24.45
N THR A 638 -16.73 -3.62 -23.83
CA THR A 638 -17.64 -2.68 -23.16
C THR A 638 -17.06 -2.32 -21.80
N THR A 639 -16.79 -1.04 -21.56
CA THR A 639 -16.13 -0.59 -20.34
C THR A 639 -17.12 0.07 -19.38
N GLN A 640 -17.07 -0.33 -18.10
CA GLN A 640 -17.80 0.29 -16.99
C GLN A 640 -16.79 0.78 -15.97
N ASN A 641 -16.95 2.04 -15.54
CA ASN A 641 -15.96 2.70 -14.68
C ASN A 641 -16.64 3.33 -13.47
N THR A 642 -16.05 3.13 -12.31
CA THR A 642 -16.43 3.82 -11.07
C THR A 642 -15.17 4.39 -10.42
N THR A 643 -15.06 5.71 -10.36
CA THR A 643 -13.88 6.39 -9.81
C THR A 643 -14.27 7.22 -8.61
N VAL A 644 -13.61 6.95 -7.47
CA VAL A 644 -13.70 7.75 -6.25
C VAL A 644 -12.42 8.57 -6.07
N ILE A 645 -12.60 9.84 -5.75
CA ILE A 645 -11.57 10.76 -5.32
C ILE A 645 -11.55 10.77 -3.80
N LEU A 646 -10.37 10.56 -3.23
CA LEU A 646 -10.07 10.66 -1.80
C LEU A 646 -9.02 11.75 -1.65
N ALA A 647 -9.45 13.00 -1.43
CA ALA A 647 -8.57 14.15 -1.35
C ALA A 647 -8.31 14.54 0.11
N GLU A 648 -7.07 14.39 0.55
CA GLU A 648 -6.65 14.86 1.88
C GLU A 648 -6.74 16.39 1.94
N VAL A 649 -7.29 16.91 3.03
CA VAL A 649 -7.36 18.36 3.28
C VAL A 649 -6.88 18.69 4.68
N GLU A 650 -6.35 19.90 4.84
CA GLU A 650 -5.94 20.43 6.13
C GLU A 650 -7.07 21.29 6.70
N LEU A 651 -7.44 21.03 7.96
CA LEU A 651 -8.33 21.90 8.73
C LEU A 651 -7.48 22.76 9.65
N GLN A 652 -7.48 24.06 9.40
CA GLN A 652 -6.91 25.05 10.30
C GLN A 652 -7.90 25.34 11.44
N ARG A 653 -7.41 25.80 12.58
CA ARG A 653 -8.27 26.27 13.68
C ARG A 653 -8.44 27.79 13.58
N ALA A 654 -9.64 28.28 13.90
CA ALA A 654 -9.85 29.70 14.18
C ALA A 654 -9.75 29.97 15.70
N GLY A 655 -8.88 30.90 16.12
CA GLY A 655 -8.77 31.35 17.51
C GLY A 655 -7.87 30.51 18.42
N SER A 656 -7.68 30.98 19.66
CA SER A 656 -6.81 30.37 20.67
C SER A 656 -7.51 29.32 21.55
N ALA A 657 -8.85 29.27 21.56
CA ALA A 657 -9.61 28.31 22.32
C ALA A 657 -9.61 26.92 21.64
N VAL A 658 -9.46 25.86 22.44
CA VAL A 658 -9.46 24.46 22.00
C VAL A 658 -10.64 23.75 22.62
N SER A 659 -11.45 23.10 21.78
CA SER A 659 -12.40 22.07 22.20
C SER A 659 -12.16 20.84 21.33
N LEU A 660 -11.82 19.71 21.96
CA LEU A 660 -11.75 18.40 21.33
C LEU A 660 -12.89 17.55 21.88
N HIS A 661 -13.61 16.88 20.99
CA HIS A 661 -14.63 15.90 21.30
C HIS A 661 -14.10 14.48 21.04
N ALA A 662 -14.92 13.47 21.35
CA ALA A 662 -14.57 12.05 21.21
C ALA A 662 -13.86 11.70 19.88
N ASN A 663 -14.33 12.26 18.77
CA ASN A 663 -13.85 11.95 17.42
C ASN A 663 -12.68 12.83 16.95
N ASP A 664 -12.26 13.81 17.75
CA ASP A 664 -11.12 14.67 17.45
C ASP A 664 -9.79 14.04 17.91
N TRP A 665 -9.84 12.79 18.42
CA TRP A 665 -8.70 12.01 18.89
C TRP A 665 -8.37 10.83 17.97
N GLN A 666 -7.09 10.65 17.71
CA GLN A 666 -6.52 9.41 17.20
C GLN A 666 -6.18 8.52 18.38
N VAL A 667 -6.76 7.32 18.43
CA VAL A 667 -6.49 6.36 19.50
C VAL A 667 -5.54 5.29 19.01
N GLY A 668 -4.34 5.25 19.56
CA GLY A 668 -3.34 4.20 19.38
C GLY A 668 -3.30 3.24 20.56
N ILE A 669 -2.92 1.98 20.32
CA ILE A 669 -2.54 1.06 21.40
C ILE A 669 -1.01 1.10 21.49
N VAL A 670 -0.47 1.62 22.59
CA VAL A 670 0.99 1.80 22.78
C VAL A 670 1.62 0.71 23.65
N GLU A 671 0.81 0.02 24.45
CA GLU A 671 1.24 -1.11 25.28
C GLU A 671 0.06 -2.07 25.49
N SER A 672 0.31 -3.38 25.53
CA SER A 672 -0.72 -4.35 25.92
C SER A 672 -0.12 -5.65 26.45
N THR A 673 -0.74 -6.20 27.49
CA THR A 673 -0.44 -7.52 28.06
C THR A 673 -1.73 -8.32 28.25
N GLY A 674 -1.64 -9.65 28.16
CA GLY A 674 -2.78 -10.53 28.40
C GLY A 674 -3.79 -10.62 27.25
N GLY A 675 -4.90 -11.31 27.50
CA GLY A 675 -6.00 -11.45 26.54
C GLY A 675 -6.82 -10.16 26.45
N ARG A 676 -7.21 -9.76 25.24
CA ARG A 676 -8.12 -8.63 25.03
C ARG A 676 -9.09 -8.90 23.88
N ASN A 677 -10.25 -8.29 23.96
CA ASN A 677 -11.25 -8.25 22.92
C ASN A 677 -11.25 -6.86 22.29
N ILE A 678 -11.08 -6.78 20.97
CA ILE A 678 -11.24 -5.52 20.22
C ILE A 678 -12.53 -5.63 19.44
N CYS A 679 -13.48 -4.74 19.72
CA CYS A 679 -14.81 -4.78 19.13
C CYS A 679 -15.01 -3.74 18.02
N GLY A 680 -13.94 -3.08 17.57
CA GLY A 680 -14.00 -2.09 16.50
C GLY A 680 -12.82 -1.14 16.54
N ALA A 681 -13.08 0.12 16.88
CA ALA A 681 -12.03 1.12 17.10
C ALA A 681 -11.12 0.74 18.28
N ASN A 682 -9.89 1.26 18.32
CA ASN A 682 -8.90 0.92 19.35
C ASN A 682 -9.35 1.25 20.78
N ASN A 683 -10.22 2.24 20.92
CA ASN A 683 -10.85 2.61 22.19
C ASN A 683 -12.12 1.82 22.52
N TYR A 684 -12.54 0.88 21.67
CA TYR A 684 -13.63 -0.05 21.95
C TYR A 684 -13.06 -1.42 22.32
N VAL A 685 -12.68 -1.56 23.59
CA VAL A 685 -11.83 -2.65 24.05
C VAL A 685 -12.39 -3.31 25.32
N GLY A 686 -12.27 -4.63 25.38
CA GLY A 686 -12.42 -5.44 26.59
C GLY A 686 -11.06 -6.03 26.98
N VAL A 687 -10.75 -6.06 28.28
CA VAL A 687 -9.45 -6.51 28.80
C VAL A 687 -9.64 -7.72 29.72
N GLY A 688 -9.02 -8.84 29.41
CA GLY A 688 -9.02 -10.02 30.25
C GLY A 688 -8.05 -9.89 31.44
N ASP A 689 -7.32 -10.95 31.74
CA ASP A 689 -6.22 -10.91 32.71
C ASP A 689 -5.00 -10.19 32.10
N GLY A 690 -4.81 -8.92 32.44
CA GLY A 690 -3.76 -8.06 31.89
C GLY A 690 -4.16 -6.58 31.79
N HIS A 691 -3.50 -5.85 30.89
CA HIS A 691 -3.80 -4.44 30.64
C HIS A 691 -3.61 -4.01 29.20
N VAL A 692 -4.26 -2.92 28.81
CA VAL A 692 -3.99 -2.19 27.57
C VAL A 692 -3.76 -0.72 27.88
N VAL A 693 -2.80 -0.11 27.20
CA VAL A 693 -2.58 1.34 27.25
C VAL A 693 -2.99 1.95 25.92
N LEU A 694 -4.00 2.80 26.00
CA LEU A 694 -4.49 3.63 24.90
C LEU A 694 -3.81 4.99 24.97
N GLU A 695 -3.33 5.48 23.84
CA GLU A 695 -2.86 6.85 23.67
C GLU A 695 -3.85 7.60 22.79
N PHE A 696 -4.49 8.61 23.37
CA PHE A 696 -5.35 9.55 22.68
C PHE A 696 -4.50 10.73 22.22
N SER A 697 -4.22 10.82 20.92
CA SER A 697 -3.48 11.93 20.32
C SER A 697 -4.44 12.85 19.57
N PRO A 698 -4.34 14.17 19.72
CA PRO A 698 -5.21 15.08 18.98
C PRO A 698 -4.95 14.96 17.47
N THR A 699 -6.00 15.08 16.66
CA THR A 699 -5.91 15.08 15.18
C THR A 699 -5.21 16.31 14.61
N ILE A 700 -4.93 17.29 15.46
CA ILE A 700 -4.34 18.59 15.18
C ILE A 700 -3.22 18.86 16.19
N THR A 701 -2.21 19.63 15.80
CA THR A 701 -1.12 20.01 16.71
C THR A 701 -1.67 20.88 17.84
N LEU A 702 -1.48 20.44 19.09
CA LEU A 702 -1.89 21.17 20.28
C LEU A 702 -0.66 21.54 21.11
N PRO A 703 -0.05 22.71 20.89
CA PRO A 703 0.84 23.32 21.88
C PRO A 703 -0.04 23.89 23.01
N ALA A 704 -0.67 23.00 23.78
CA ALA A 704 -1.66 23.40 24.79
C ALA A 704 -0.96 24.21 25.89
N ARG A 705 -1.31 25.49 26.00
CA ARG A 705 -0.80 26.41 27.02
C ARG A 705 -1.51 26.22 28.35
N ARG A 706 -2.81 25.92 28.29
CA ARG A 706 -3.65 25.67 29.46
C ARG A 706 -4.79 24.71 29.12
N VAL A 707 -4.81 23.54 29.76
CA VAL A 707 -5.96 22.63 29.72
C VAL A 707 -6.92 23.04 30.82
N THR A 708 -8.12 23.49 30.46
CA THR A 708 -9.15 23.96 31.41
C THR A 708 -10.09 22.83 31.80
N LYS A 709 -10.30 21.84 30.92
CA LYS A 709 -11.19 20.70 31.16
C LYS A 709 -10.69 19.46 30.43
N LEU A 710 -10.78 18.30 31.08
CA LEU A 710 -10.61 16.99 30.45
C LEU A 710 -11.72 16.08 30.98
N THR A 711 -12.54 15.54 30.10
CA THR A 711 -13.69 14.69 30.42
C THR A 711 -13.45 13.30 29.87
N LEU A 712 -13.50 12.28 30.73
CA LEU A 712 -13.57 10.88 30.32
C LEU A 712 -15.03 10.50 30.06
N VAL A 713 -15.31 9.89 28.92
CA VAL A 713 -16.63 9.40 28.55
C VAL A 713 -16.57 7.88 28.38
N VAL A 714 -17.35 7.16 29.17
CA VAL A 714 -17.46 5.70 29.16
C VAL A 714 -18.88 5.34 28.73
N GLN A 715 -19.06 4.71 27.57
CA GLN A 715 -20.40 4.50 26.99
C GLN A 715 -21.14 3.27 27.53
N GLU A 716 -20.43 2.22 27.94
CA GLU A 716 -20.97 0.99 28.49
C GLU A 716 -20.55 0.77 29.95
N ALA A 717 -21.25 -0.10 30.67
CA ALA A 717 -20.91 -0.43 32.06
C ALA A 717 -19.55 -1.11 32.16
N ASN A 718 -18.62 -0.45 32.86
CA ASN A 718 -17.24 -0.88 33.00
C ASN A 718 -16.92 -1.35 34.43
N PRO A 719 -16.60 -2.63 34.64
CA PRO A 719 -16.07 -3.12 35.92
C PRO A 719 -14.53 -3.04 36.01
N GLN A 720 -13.85 -2.53 34.98
CA GLN A 720 -12.40 -2.57 34.85
C GLN A 720 -11.72 -1.35 35.48
N LYS A 721 -10.47 -1.54 35.94
CA LYS A 721 -9.68 -0.45 36.53
C LYS A 721 -9.18 0.47 35.42
N ILE A 722 -9.42 1.78 35.56
CA ILE A 722 -8.91 2.81 34.64
C ILE A 722 -7.87 3.65 35.37
N GLU A 723 -6.74 3.90 34.70
CA GLU A 723 -5.68 4.79 35.18
C GLU A 723 -5.28 5.76 34.07
N LEU A 724 -4.92 6.99 34.43
CA LEU A 724 -4.31 7.95 33.50
C LEU A 724 -2.85 8.18 33.87
N GLN A 725 -2.00 8.30 32.86
CA GLN A 725 -0.60 8.66 33.07
C GLN A 725 -0.48 10.16 33.26
N ASP A 726 0.23 10.59 34.31
CA ASP A 726 0.58 11.99 34.48
C ASP A 726 1.88 12.36 33.76
N GLN A 727 2.20 13.66 33.72
CA GLN A 727 3.41 14.19 33.09
C GLN A 727 4.74 13.67 33.70
N SER A 728 4.72 13.11 34.92
CA SER A 728 5.89 12.46 35.52
C SER A 728 6.06 11.00 35.07
N GLY A 729 5.08 10.47 34.33
CA GLY A 729 5.00 9.07 33.92
C GLY A 729 4.30 8.16 34.93
N ALA A 730 3.85 8.70 36.08
CA ALA A 730 3.14 7.95 37.10
C ALA A 730 1.69 7.70 36.70
N TRP A 731 1.18 6.52 37.03
CA TRP A 731 -0.19 6.14 36.74
C TRP A 731 -1.11 6.45 37.92
N VAL A 732 -2.17 7.20 37.66
CA VAL A 732 -3.15 7.65 38.64
C VAL A 732 -4.46 6.90 38.42
N VAL A 733 -4.95 6.24 39.46
CA VAL A 733 -6.23 5.51 39.43
C VAL A 733 -7.39 6.51 39.42
N LEU A 734 -8.37 6.27 38.54
CA LEU A 734 -9.63 7.00 38.54
C LEU A 734 -10.66 6.26 39.40
N ASP A 735 -11.36 6.99 40.28
CA ASP A 735 -12.38 6.41 41.15
C ASP A 735 -13.62 5.97 40.34
N ALA A 736 -13.67 4.67 40.06
CA ALA A 736 -14.79 3.87 39.53
C ALA A 736 -15.72 4.52 38.47
N PRO A 737 -15.23 4.87 37.27
CA PRO A 737 -16.10 5.21 36.15
C PRO A 737 -16.84 3.95 35.66
N THR A 738 -18.13 3.81 35.98
CA THR A 738 -18.97 2.71 35.48
C THR A 738 -19.49 3.02 34.08
N THR A 739 -20.32 4.05 33.92
CA THR A 739 -20.84 4.56 32.64
C THR A 739 -21.20 6.02 32.82
N GLY A 740 -20.87 6.86 31.84
CA GLY A 740 -21.21 8.27 31.84
C GLY A 740 -20.03 9.17 31.49
N ARG A 741 -20.13 10.43 31.92
CA ARG A 741 -19.16 11.50 31.63
C ARG A 741 -18.54 11.96 32.95
N TYR A 742 -17.22 11.97 33.03
CA TYR A 742 -16.45 12.23 34.24
C TYR A 742 -15.46 13.35 33.99
N ASP A 743 -15.69 14.51 34.58
CA ASP A 743 -14.76 15.63 34.53
C ASP A 743 -13.60 15.38 35.50
N LEU A 744 -12.38 15.42 34.98
CA LEU A 744 -11.19 15.11 35.75
C LEU A 744 -10.69 16.33 36.50
N GLU A 745 -10.33 16.14 37.78
CA GLU A 745 -9.68 17.16 38.57
C GLU A 745 -8.25 17.40 38.08
N ASN A 746 -7.82 18.66 38.06
CA ASN A 746 -6.48 19.09 37.60
C ASN A 746 -6.10 18.52 36.22
N PRO A 747 -6.91 18.77 35.17
CA PRO A 747 -6.83 18.07 33.90
C PRO A 747 -5.47 18.23 33.19
N ALA A 748 -4.80 19.37 33.38
CA ALA A 748 -3.47 19.63 32.81
C ALA A 748 -2.41 18.59 33.20
N ARG A 749 -2.56 17.92 34.36
CA ARG A 749 -1.63 16.88 34.83
C ARG A 749 -1.58 15.66 33.91
N PHE A 750 -2.67 15.35 33.21
CA PHE A 750 -2.83 14.13 32.41
C PHE A 750 -2.60 14.33 30.91
N VAL A 751 -2.38 15.58 30.49
CA VAL A 751 -2.18 15.95 29.10
C VAL A 751 -0.68 16.19 28.88
N SER A 752 -0.10 15.44 27.94
CA SER A 752 1.30 15.62 27.57
C SER A 752 1.52 16.99 26.91
N PRO A 753 2.77 17.46 26.78
CA PRO A 753 3.10 18.65 26.01
C PRO A 753 2.60 18.63 24.55
N HIS A 754 2.21 17.47 24.03
CA HIS A 754 1.71 17.27 22.66
C HIS A 754 0.18 17.17 22.60
N GLY A 755 -0.49 17.42 23.72
CA GLY A 755 -1.93 17.25 23.86
C GLY A 755 -2.38 15.80 24.01
N ALA A 756 -1.47 14.84 24.06
CA ALA A 756 -1.81 13.43 24.14
C ALA A 756 -2.17 13.01 25.57
N VAL A 757 -3.10 12.07 25.71
CA VAL A 757 -3.51 11.50 27.00
C VAL A 757 -3.35 9.99 26.94
N ARG A 758 -2.68 9.42 27.95
CA ARG A 758 -2.50 7.97 28.06
C ARG A 758 -3.39 7.39 29.12
N MET A 759 -4.14 6.37 28.74
CA MET A 759 -5.10 5.68 29.59
C MET A 759 -4.78 4.18 29.62
N ARG A 760 -4.58 3.65 30.82
CA ARG A 760 -4.41 2.22 31.06
C ARG A 760 -5.70 1.64 31.58
N ILE A 761 -6.13 0.54 30.96
CA ILE A 761 -7.29 -0.24 31.36
C ILE A 761 -6.79 -1.61 31.79
N SER A 762 -7.14 -2.06 32.99
CA SER A 762 -6.69 -3.34 33.54
C SER A 762 -7.86 -4.21 33.99
N GLY A 763 -7.81 -5.49 33.61
CA GLY A 763 -8.74 -6.53 34.04
C GLY A 763 -8.03 -7.61 34.84
N LYS A 764 -8.79 -8.36 35.65
CA LYS A 764 -8.29 -9.48 36.48
C LYS A 764 -8.92 -10.84 36.11
N GLN A 765 -9.89 -10.84 35.21
CA GLN A 765 -10.63 -12.00 34.73
C GLN A 765 -11.03 -11.74 33.27
N GLU A 766 -11.31 -12.81 32.53
CA GLU A 766 -11.78 -12.72 31.14
C GLU A 766 -13.04 -11.85 31.07
N PHE A 767 -12.95 -10.75 30.34
CA PHE A 767 -14.04 -9.79 30.16
C PHE A 767 -14.48 -9.81 28.70
N ASP A 768 -15.57 -10.51 28.44
CA ASP A 768 -16.08 -10.77 27.07
C ASP A 768 -16.81 -9.58 26.43
N ARG A 769 -16.96 -8.47 27.17
CA ARG A 769 -17.62 -7.26 26.67
C ARG A 769 -16.59 -6.18 26.38
N CYS A 770 -16.81 -5.43 25.31
CA CYS A 770 -16.04 -4.23 25.05
C CYS A 770 -16.72 -3.00 25.67
N VAL A 771 -15.91 -2.02 26.04
CA VAL A 771 -16.33 -0.71 26.52
C VAL A 771 -15.66 0.34 25.64
N LEU A 772 -16.43 1.33 25.19
CA LEU A 772 -15.95 2.46 24.40
C LEU A 772 -15.55 3.59 25.33
N TYR A 773 -14.26 3.93 25.26
CA TYR A 773 -13.65 5.00 26.03
C TYR A 773 -13.37 6.21 25.14
N ASN A 774 -13.90 7.37 25.48
CA ASN A 774 -13.63 8.61 24.75
C ASN A 774 -13.11 9.68 25.68
N LEU A 775 -12.39 10.65 25.12
CA LEU A 775 -11.96 11.85 25.83
C LEU A 775 -12.56 13.08 25.17
N GLU A 776 -12.81 14.10 25.99
CA GLU A 776 -13.10 15.45 25.52
C GLU A 776 -12.19 16.42 26.26
N LEU A 777 -11.65 17.42 25.58
CA LEU A 777 -10.71 18.38 26.15
C LEU A 777 -11.15 19.80 25.83
N GLN A 778 -11.07 20.70 26.80
CA GLN A 778 -11.15 22.14 26.59
C GLN A 778 -9.89 22.82 27.10
N GLY A 779 -9.44 23.86 26.41
CA GLY A 779 -8.24 24.59 26.79
C GLY A 779 -7.93 25.79 25.90
N GLU A 780 -6.69 26.28 26.00
CA GLU A 780 -6.13 27.36 25.20
C GLU A 780 -4.77 26.93 24.62
N VAL A 781 -4.50 27.27 23.37
CA VAL A 781 -3.22 27.05 22.65
C VAL A 781 -2.53 28.37 22.31
N GLU A 782 -1.20 28.32 22.16
CA GLU A 782 -0.39 29.43 21.64
C GLU A 782 -0.63 29.60 20.13
N GLN A 783 -0.67 30.86 19.65
CA GLN A 783 -0.90 31.19 18.24
C GLN A 783 0.36 31.05 17.40
#